data_AF-A0A8H5CL78-F1
#
_entry.id   AF-A0A8H5CL78-F1
#
_cell.length_a   1.000
_cell.length_b   1.000
_cell.length_c   1.000
_cell.angle_alpha   90.00
_cell.angle_beta   90.00
_cell.angle_gamma   90.00
#
_symmetry.space_group_name_H-M   'P 1'
#
loop_
_entity.id
_entity.type
_entity.pdbx_description
1 polymer ?
#
loop_
_entity_poly.entity_id
_entity_poly.type
_entity_poly.pdbx_seq_one_letter_code
_entity_poly.pdbx_strand_id
1 'polypeptide(L)'
;MPSITAAEALIRLHTVDKGLNYPWCLPQWQSLTGVKHGLFPVDDAHLPAGLTRQDSIEIKSFFDQFVDLPEEFRSKFVAGGKGSAAVPGHKIFLTWINENWEKWGIHSAVVESFHENNVHPISIMLSGAKSSVNNAWPPAELYVPAALESIAIRLFGDEAFDDNGFLLGEVRKNLNAFAQRSWSRLRQKFRSDKRRIMTLEDKAIAAIEDASSGGQVMTATSLTRIIKDVAMWKELAILYKEHEARERAEEKQDELEEVLARIRVTKESKKKAKKTRKSDPDDYKRPSLRIPEISNLTASPEEIVHLSHLYAAYFLEDDDDGGNPVSTTDEHLQAIFNNTEEGDLGMEEEAHMDPRMLAHSLGFKQNGLPLQFNDSKHPSGATIWDHPKLFTEPSSNPSHQLRLHWHQQAGIHSILRNVFSSTPNKSSCTGVLVADDVGLGKTALCLATIATLNQYILLQERKEALPSILRKHQTSCILYSRFLTFRFQEIKVFFCLNSVDIFVYDCPKTGNADFWLPDSPFSQSKQKPHNKIILTTHSSLQNEYSSVFQAKAAKSKAPWELPARKPGGTLDGTIFAQEFLSVTVDEIHEMRNVNAKHYSVLALFNRSNVRIGLTGTPLLTAPKDLTSLGRLLSVPGFLTEESVKEEKEYTVGQKIVHMFRIFGKIANLSNTE
;
A
#
# COMPACT_ATOMS: atom_id res chain seq x y z
N MET A 1 -34.73 -14.86 16.96
CA MET A 1 -34.72 -16.24 16.44
C MET A 1 -33.29 -16.76 16.46
N PRO A 2 -33.01 -18.04 16.77
CA PRO A 2 -31.65 -18.56 16.66
C PRO A 2 -31.20 -18.42 15.21
N SER A 3 -30.16 -17.63 14.96
CA SER A 3 -29.67 -17.38 13.60
C SER A 3 -29.02 -18.66 13.06
N ILE A 4 -29.53 -19.17 11.94
CA ILE A 4 -28.89 -20.24 11.18
C ILE A 4 -27.42 -19.84 10.95
N THR A 5 -26.48 -20.70 11.30
CA THR A 5 -25.06 -20.41 11.07
C THR A 5 -24.71 -20.56 9.59
N ALA A 6 -23.63 -19.95 9.12
CA ALA A 6 -23.22 -20.08 7.72
C ALA A 6 -22.89 -21.55 7.35
N ALA A 7 -22.27 -22.30 8.28
CA ALA A 7 -22.03 -23.73 8.10
C ALA A 7 -23.35 -24.51 8.02
N GLU A 8 -24.32 -24.23 8.90
CA GLU A 8 -25.65 -24.85 8.84
C GLU A 8 -26.37 -24.55 7.52
N ALA A 9 -26.29 -23.31 7.03
CA ALA A 9 -26.92 -22.93 5.76
C ALA A 9 -26.28 -23.64 4.56
N LEU A 10 -24.96 -23.88 4.57
CA LEU A 10 -24.28 -24.67 3.54
C LEU A 10 -24.68 -26.15 3.57
N ILE A 11 -24.86 -26.73 4.76
CA ILE A 11 -25.37 -28.11 4.89
C ILE A 11 -26.81 -28.18 4.36
N ARG A 12 -27.66 -27.23 4.74
CA ARG A 12 -29.04 -27.15 4.26
C ARG A 12 -29.10 -27.03 2.74
N LEU A 13 -28.28 -26.18 2.13
CA LEU A 13 -28.15 -26.06 0.67
C LEU A 13 -27.75 -27.38 0.02
N HIS A 14 -26.79 -28.10 0.60
CA HIS A 14 -26.38 -29.42 0.10
C HIS A 14 -27.50 -30.46 0.13
N THR A 15 -28.49 -30.28 0.99
CA THR A 15 -29.61 -31.20 1.15
C THR A 15 -30.86 -30.81 0.36
N VAL A 16 -30.82 -29.71 -0.40
CA VAL A 16 -31.98 -29.20 -1.16
C VAL A 16 -32.42 -30.17 -2.25
N ASP A 17 -31.47 -30.81 -2.93
CA ASP A 17 -31.74 -31.82 -3.95
C ASP A 17 -30.75 -32.97 -3.77
N LYS A 18 -31.27 -34.18 -3.51
CA LYS A 18 -30.45 -35.39 -3.27
C LYS A 18 -29.62 -35.81 -4.50
N GLY A 19 -29.89 -35.24 -5.68
CA GLY A 19 -29.10 -35.46 -6.90
C GLY A 19 -28.10 -34.35 -7.22
N LEU A 20 -28.25 -33.14 -6.63
CA LEU A 20 -27.43 -31.97 -6.96
C LEU A 20 -26.76 -31.42 -5.70
N ASN A 21 -25.42 -31.49 -5.69
CA ASN A 21 -24.58 -31.12 -4.55
C ASN A 21 -24.48 -29.59 -4.35
N TYR A 22 -25.59 -28.86 -4.19
CA TYR A 22 -25.57 -27.41 -3.99
C TYR A 22 -24.81 -26.99 -2.72
N PRO A 23 -24.24 -25.78 -2.66
CA PRO A 23 -23.87 -24.93 -3.80
C PRO A 23 -22.61 -25.43 -4.53
N TRP A 24 -22.00 -26.55 -4.11
CA TRP A 24 -20.72 -27.06 -4.62
C TRP A 24 -20.73 -27.53 -6.08
N CYS A 25 -21.90 -27.70 -6.68
CA CYS A 25 -22.06 -27.96 -8.11
C CYS A 25 -22.18 -26.68 -8.97
N LEU A 26 -22.35 -25.51 -8.36
CA LEU A 26 -22.61 -24.27 -9.08
C LEU A 26 -21.32 -23.66 -9.64
N PRO A 27 -21.22 -23.37 -10.95
CA PRO A 27 -19.99 -22.86 -11.56
C PRO A 27 -19.46 -21.60 -10.88
N GLN A 28 -20.34 -20.66 -10.55
CA GLN A 28 -19.97 -19.42 -9.87
C GLN A 28 -19.42 -19.69 -8.46
N TRP A 29 -20.04 -20.60 -7.71
CA TRP A 29 -19.58 -20.99 -6.39
C TRP A 29 -18.24 -21.75 -6.45
N GLN A 30 -18.05 -22.61 -7.44
CA GLN A 30 -16.79 -23.31 -7.68
C GLN A 30 -15.66 -22.34 -8.04
N SER A 31 -15.95 -21.33 -8.88
CA SER A 31 -15.01 -20.27 -9.21
C SER A 31 -14.64 -19.42 -7.98
N LEU A 32 -15.61 -19.17 -7.09
CA LEU A 32 -15.40 -18.40 -5.87
C LEU A 32 -14.58 -19.18 -4.82
N THR A 33 -14.88 -20.47 -4.65
CA THR A 33 -14.32 -21.29 -3.57
C THR A 33 -13.09 -22.11 -3.98
N GLY A 34 -12.87 -22.30 -5.28
CA GLY A 34 -11.85 -23.21 -5.83
C GLY A 34 -12.23 -24.69 -5.76
N VAL A 35 -13.41 -25.05 -5.22
CA VAL A 35 -13.85 -26.44 -5.04
C VAL A 35 -14.51 -26.96 -6.33
N LYS A 36 -13.70 -27.39 -7.31
CA LYS A 36 -14.17 -27.71 -8.68
C LYS A 36 -14.94 -29.03 -8.83
N HIS A 37 -14.71 -30.00 -7.94
CA HIS A 37 -15.25 -31.37 -8.10
C HIS A 37 -16.33 -31.73 -7.07
N GLY A 38 -16.97 -30.72 -6.48
CA GLY A 38 -17.91 -30.89 -5.39
C GLY A 38 -17.23 -31.20 -4.05
N LEU A 39 -18.01 -31.31 -2.98
CA LEU A 39 -17.49 -31.48 -1.62
C LEU A 39 -17.00 -32.92 -1.31
N PHE A 40 -17.57 -33.92 -1.99
CA PHE A 40 -17.30 -35.35 -1.76
C PHE A 40 -16.92 -36.10 -3.06
N PRO A 41 -15.80 -35.74 -3.73
CA PRO A 41 -15.37 -36.40 -4.95
C PRO A 41 -14.89 -37.84 -4.69
N VAL A 42 -14.99 -38.73 -5.68
CA VAL A 42 -14.55 -40.14 -5.55
C VAL A 42 -13.03 -40.26 -5.55
N ASP A 43 -12.34 -39.39 -6.29
CA ASP A 43 -10.88 -39.39 -6.42
C ASP A 43 -10.24 -38.47 -5.36
N ASP A 44 -9.15 -38.94 -4.75
CA ASP A 44 -8.40 -38.22 -3.71
C ASP A 44 -7.71 -36.98 -4.28
N ALA A 45 -7.29 -37.00 -5.56
CA ALA A 45 -6.66 -35.86 -6.21
C ALA A 45 -7.62 -34.66 -6.37
N HIS A 46 -8.93 -34.91 -6.29
CA HIS A 46 -9.96 -33.90 -6.48
C HIS A 46 -10.53 -33.36 -5.16
N LEU A 47 -10.05 -33.84 -4.00
CA LEU A 47 -10.53 -33.40 -2.69
C LEU A 47 -10.34 -31.88 -2.50
N PRO A 48 -11.28 -31.20 -1.79
CA PRO A 48 -11.11 -29.79 -1.45
C PRO A 48 -9.81 -29.55 -0.69
N ALA A 49 -9.13 -28.45 -1.01
CA ALA A 49 -7.86 -28.10 -0.38
C ALA A 49 -7.98 -28.06 1.15
N GLY A 50 -7.05 -28.73 1.83
CA GLY A 50 -7.02 -28.82 3.29
C GLY A 50 -7.88 -29.94 3.90
N LEU A 51 -8.58 -30.75 3.08
CA LEU A 51 -9.32 -31.93 3.56
C LEU A 51 -8.63 -33.22 3.10
N THR A 52 -8.54 -34.18 4.02
CA THR A 52 -8.14 -35.56 3.70
C THR A 52 -9.36 -36.42 3.33
N ARG A 53 -9.12 -37.62 2.79
CA ARG A 53 -10.20 -38.60 2.53
C ARG A 53 -10.97 -38.94 3.80
N GLN A 54 -10.26 -39.09 4.93
CA GLN A 54 -10.88 -39.38 6.22
C GLN A 54 -11.77 -38.23 6.68
N ASP A 55 -11.30 -36.99 6.55
CA ASP A 55 -12.09 -35.79 6.85
C ASP A 55 -13.38 -35.76 6.01
N SER A 56 -13.27 -36.03 4.71
CA SER A 56 -14.41 -36.07 3.79
C SER A 56 -15.46 -37.11 4.20
N ILE A 57 -15.03 -38.31 4.64
CA ILE A 57 -15.91 -39.37 5.13
C ILE A 57 -16.62 -38.94 6.43
N GLU A 58 -15.88 -38.34 7.36
CA GLU A 58 -16.42 -37.89 8.65
C GLU A 58 -17.42 -36.73 8.46
N ILE A 59 -17.11 -35.78 7.58
CA ILE A 59 -18.00 -34.67 7.21
C ILE A 59 -19.26 -35.23 6.54
N LYS A 60 -19.13 -36.19 5.63
CA LYS A 60 -20.30 -36.82 4.97
C LYS A 60 -21.20 -37.53 5.99
N SER A 61 -20.62 -38.29 6.92
CA SER A 61 -21.38 -38.93 8.00
C SER A 61 -22.11 -37.91 8.88
N PHE A 62 -21.51 -36.74 9.12
CA PHE A 62 -22.16 -35.63 9.82
C PHE A 62 -23.34 -35.05 9.03
N PHE A 63 -23.22 -34.92 7.70
CA PHE A 63 -24.30 -34.45 6.84
C PHE A 63 -25.47 -35.45 6.79
N ASP A 64 -25.18 -36.73 6.68
CA ASP A 64 -26.20 -37.79 6.68
C ASP A 64 -26.99 -37.79 7.99
N GLN A 65 -26.30 -37.68 9.13
CA GLN A 65 -26.94 -37.54 10.44
C GLN A 65 -27.76 -36.25 10.56
N PHE A 66 -27.33 -35.15 9.93
CA PHE A 66 -28.10 -33.89 9.90
C PHE A 66 -29.41 -34.04 9.11
N VAL A 67 -29.40 -34.78 8.00
CA VAL A 67 -30.58 -35.03 7.17
C VAL A 67 -31.62 -35.86 7.92
N ASP A 68 -31.17 -36.89 8.64
CA ASP A 68 -32.05 -37.82 9.37
C ASP A 68 -32.72 -37.19 10.61
N LEU A 69 -32.23 -36.03 11.06
CA LEU A 69 -32.82 -35.29 12.17
C LEU A 69 -34.06 -34.47 11.75
N PRO A 70 -35.11 -34.41 12.59
CA PRO A 70 -36.22 -33.48 12.40
C PRO A 70 -35.74 -32.02 12.40
N GLU A 71 -36.38 -31.14 11.61
CA GLU A 71 -35.92 -29.75 11.39
C GLU A 71 -35.72 -28.96 12.69
N GLU A 72 -36.56 -29.20 13.70
CA GLU A 72 -36.50 -28.57 15.02
C GLU A 72 -35.23 -28.90 15.84
N PHE A 73 -34.55 -30.01 15.54
CA PHE A 73 -33.32 -30.44 16.21
C PHE A 73 -32.04 -30.08 15.43
N ARG A 74 -32.16 -29.76 14.14
CA ARG A 74 -31.01 -29.52 13.24
C ARG A 74 -30.12 -28.36 13.69
N SER A 75 -30.69 -27.23 14.07
CA SER A 75 -29.88 -26.09 14.54
C SER A 75 -29.17 -26.36 15.87
N LYS A 76 -29.77 -27.17 16.76
CA LYS A 76 -29.11 -27.61 18.01
C LYS A 76 -27.98 -28.61 17.75
N PHE A 77 -28.15 -29.47 16.76
CA PHE A 77 -27.14 -30.42 16.33
C PHE A 77 -25.88 -29.74 15.78
N VAL A 78 -26.05 -28.72 14.92
CA VAL A 78 -24.92 -27.92 14.39
C VAL A 78 -24.34 -26.95 15.43
N ALA A 79 -25.11 -26.53 16.44
CA ALA A 79 -24.58 -25.66 17.49
C ALA A 79 -23.64 -26.37 18.49
N GLY A 80 -23.62 -27.71 18.52
CA GLY A 80 -22.68 -28.49 19.36
C GLY A 80 -22.79 -28.19 20.86
N GLY A 81 -23.95 -28.50 21.48
CA GLY A 81 -24.16 -28.28 22.91
C GLY A 81 -23.35 -29.21 23.83
N LYS A 82 -23.06 -28.76 25.07
CA LYS A 82 -22.48 -29.59 26.15
C LYS A 82 -23.35 -30.84 26.36
N GLY A 83 -22.81 -32.02 26.05
CA GLY A 83 -23.49 -33.32 26.22
C GLY A 83 -23.99 -33.96 24.92
N SER A 84 -23.81 -33.32 23.75
CA SER A 84 -24.02 -33.99 22.46
C SER A 84 -22.85 -34.95 22.17
N ALA A 85 -23.16 -36.15 21.67
CA ALA A 85 -22.13 -37.09 21.21
C ALA A 85 -21.27 -36.38 20.16
N ALA A 86 -19.95 -36.35 20.36
CA ALA A 86 -19.04 -35.66 19.46
C ALA A 86 -19.05 -36.36 18.10
N VAL A 87 -19.76 -35.82 17.12
CA VAL A 87 -19.67 -36.25 15.73
C VAL A 87 -18.36 -35.67 15.17
N PRO A 88 -17.35 -36.49 14.82
CA PRO A 88 -16.02 -35.98 14.45
C PRO A 88 -16.04 -34.96 13.31
N GLY A 89 -16.82 -35.25 12.26
CA GLY A 89 -16.97 -34.39 11.07
C GLY A 89 -17.56 -33.01 11.33
N HIS A 90 -18.31 -32.83 12.41
CA HIS A 90 -18.89 -31.54 12.78
C HIS A 90 -17.80 -30.47 12.99
N LYS A 91 -16.80 -30.78 13.83
CA LYS A 91 -15.74 -29.82 14.16
C LYS A 91 -14.87 -29.54 12.94
N ILE A 92 -14.55 -30.59 12.17
CA ILE A 92 -13.72 -30.49 10.96
C ILE A 92 -14.39 -29.56 9.94
N PHE A 93 -15.68 -29.77 9.66
CA PHE A 93 -16.42 -28.93 8.72
C PHE A 93 -16.49 -27.47 9.17
N LEU A 94 -16.81 -27.20 10.44
CA LEU A 94 -16.89 -25.83 10.95
C LEU A 94 -15.54 -25.10 10.90
N THR A 95 -14.45 -25.79 11.27
CA THR A 95 -13.09 -25.22 11.18
C THR A 95 -12.74 -24.91 9.73
N TRP A 96 -12.93 -25.87 8.83
CA TRP A 96 -12.63 -25.68 7.41
C TRP A 96 -13.45 -24.55 6.78
N ILE A 97 -14.75 -24.45 7.08
CA ILE A 97 -15.59 -23.35 6.62
C ILE A 97 -15.09 -22.02 7.18
N ASN A 98 -14.81 -21.89 8.47
CA ASN A 98 -14.39 -20.62 9.04
C ASN A 98 -13.01 -20.15 8.53
N GLU A 99 -12.06 -21.07 8.31
CA GLU A 99 -10.74 -20.76 7.75
C GLU A 99 -10.80 -20.31 6.29
N ASN A 100 -11.75 -20.82 5.53
CA ASN A 100 -11.90 -20.49 4.12
C ASN A 100 -12.97 -19.42 3.85
N TRP A 101 -13.86 -19.11 4.80
CA TRP A 101 -14.94 -18.14 4.61
C TRP A 101 -14.44 -16.74 4.24
N GLU A 102 -13.36 -16.30 4.88
CA GLU A 102 -12.73 -15.02 4.58
C GLU A 102 -11.94 -15.09 3.28
N LYS A 103 -11.23 -16.20 3.03
CA LYS A 103 -10.52 -16.43 1.78
C LYS A 103 -11.46 -16.39 0.58
N TRP A 104 -12.64 -16.98 0.68
CA TRP A 104 -13.62 -16.98 -0.42
C TRP A 104 -14.27 -15.62 -0.68
N GLY A 105 -13.96 -14.57 0.10
CA GLY A 105 -14.49 -13.23 -0.14
C GLY A 105 -16.01 -13.10 -0.01
N ILE A 106 -16.69 -14.07 0.65
CA ILE A 106 -18.15 -14.11 0.73
C ILE A 106 -18.69 -12.87 1.46
N HIS A 107 -18.00 -12.41 2.51
CA HIS A 107 -18.39 -11.20 3.21
C HIS A 107 -18.36 -9.97 2.30
N SER A 108 -17.25 -9.77 1.58
CA SER A 108 -17.08 -8.64 0.65
C SER A 108 -18.12 -8.66 -0.47
N ALA A 109 -18.37 -9.82 -1.07
CA ALA A 109 -19.41 -10.00 -2.08
C ALA A 109 -20.82 -9.60 -1.57
N VAL A 110 -21.15 -9.96 -0.33
CA VAL A 110 -22.42 -9.57 0.30
C VAL A 110 -22.46 -8.06 0.59
N VAL A 111 -21.37 -7.47 1.09
CA VAL A 111 -21.30 -6.03 1.41
C VAL A 111 -21.40 -5.17 0.14
N GLU A 112 -20.73 -5.55 -0.94
CA GLU A 112 -20.85 -4.88 -2.23
C GLU A 112 -22.30 -4.94 -2.75
N SER A 113 -22.97 -6.09 -2.60
CA SER A 113 -24.39 -6.21 -2.95
C SER A 113 -25.29 -5.30 -2.11
N PHE A 114 -24.95 -5.05 -0.83
CA PHE A 114 -25.66 -4.05 -0.03
C PHE A 114 -25.45 -2.62 -0.53
N HIS A 115 -24.25 -2.29 -1.03
CA HIS A 115 -23.98 -0.99 -1.62
C HIS A 115 -24.75 -0.78 -2.93
N GLU A 116 -24.71 -1.76 -3.84
CA GLU A 116 -25.41 -1.71 -5.14
C GLU A 116 -26.92 -1.52 -4.99
N ASN A 117 -27.51 -2.15 -3.97
CA ASN A 117 -28.93 -2.03 -3.68
C ASN A 117 -29.28 -0.85 -2.75
N ASN A 118 -28.31 0.01 -2.41
CA ASN A 118 -28.49 1.14 -1.48
C ASN A 118 -29.04 0.74 -0.09
N VAL A 119 -28.76 -0.50 0.34
CA VAL A 119 -29.20 -1.04 1.64
C VAL A 119 -28.06 -1.23 2.63
N HIS A 120 -26.90 -0.63 2.37
CA HIS A 120 -25.78 -0.69 3.29
C HIS A 120 -26.15 -0.02 4.64
N PRO A 121 -25.99 -0.70 5.80
CA PRO A 121 -26.46 -0.21 7.10
C PRO A 121 -25.98 1.20 7.45
N ILE A 122 -24.71 1.49 7.18
CA ILE A 122 -24.11 2.80 7.49
C ILE A 122 -24.71 3.87 6.58
N SER A 123 -24.91 3.58 5.30
CA SER A 123 -25.51 4.52 4.35
C SER A 123 -26.97 4.83 4.73
N ILE A 124 -27.73 3.81 5.17
CA ILE A 124 -29.08 3.97 5.69
C ILE A 124 -29.07 4.90 6.91
N MET A 125 -28.20 4.63 7.90
CA MET A 125 -28.09 5.44 9.11
C MET A 125 -27.72 6.90 8.80
N LEU A 126 -26.79 7.12 7.87
CA LEU A 126 -26.36 8.47 7.46
C LEU A 126 -27.42 9.20 6.63
N SER A 127 -28.27 8.49 5.89
CA SER A 127 -29.37 9.10 5.12
C SER A 127 -30.60 9.42 5.99
N GLY A 128 -30.86 8.60 7.02
CA GLY A 128 -31.93 8.78 7.99
C GLY A 128 -31.68 9.88 9.03
N ALA A 129 -30.45 10.41 9.14
CA ALA A 129 -30.05 11.44 10.11
C ALA A 129 -30.80 12.79 9.98
N LYS A 130 -31.60 13.01 8.91
CA LYS A 130 -32.51 14.16 8.80
C LYS A 130 -33.83 13.97 9.57
N SER A 131 -34.18 12.74 9.93
CA SER A 131 -35.31 12.43 10.81
C SER A 131 -34.77 12.05 12.17
N SER A 132 -35.10 12.83 13.20
CA SER A 132 -34.66 12.72 14.60
C SER A 132 -35.06 11.43 15.34
N VAL A 133 -35.40 10.36 14.62
CA VAL A 133 -35.90 9.11 15.19
C VAL A 133 -34.76 8.08 15.24
N ASN A 134 -33.94 8.23 16.29
CA ASN A 134 -32.94 7.28 16.80
C ASN A 134 -31.78 6.89 15.85
N ASN A 135 -30.56 7.12 16.34
CA ASN A 135 -29.29 6.48 15.92
C ASN A 135 -29.27 4.94 16.09
N ALA A 136 -30.41 4.27 15.91
CA ALA A 136 -30.57 2.84 16.07
C ALA A 136 -30.02 2.12 14.83
N TRP A 137 -29.35 1.00 15.07
CA TRP A 137 -28.87 0.12 13.99
C TRP A 137 -30.07 -0.40 13.17
N PRO A 138 -30.05 -0.28 11.83
CA PRO A 138 -31.19 -0.64 11.00
C PRO A 138 -31.53 -2.14 11.15
N PRO A 139 -32.81 -2.50 11.26
CA PRO A 139 -33.23 -3.89 11.39
C PRO A 139 -32.96 -4.64 10.08
N ALA A 140 -32.15 -5.70 10.14
CA ALA A 140 -31.77 -6.49 8.97
C ALA A 140 -32.98 -6.99 8.17
N GLU A 141 -34.06 -7.35 8.87
CA GLU A 141 -35.30 -7.91 8.30
C GLU A 141 -35.97 -7.00 7.27
N LEU A 142 -35.80 -5.67 7.36
CA LEU A 142 -36.40 -4.72 6.42
C LEU A 142 -35.55 -4.51 5.16
N TYR A 143 -34.23 -4.66 5.26
CA TYR A 143 -33.28 -4.20 4.24
C TYR A 143 -32.56 -5.34 3.53
N VAL A 144 -32.21 -6.41 4.24
CA VAL A 144 -31.55 -7.59 3.66
C VAL A 144 -32.36 -8.21 2.51
N PRO A 145 -33.70 -8.36 2.59
CA PRO A 145 -34.47 -8.96 1.51
C PRO A 145 -34.31 -8.29 0.15
N ALA A 146 -34.04 -6.97 0.11
CA ALA A 146 -33.88 -6.20 -1.13
C ALA A 146 -32.55 -6.46 -1.86
N ALA A 147 -31.57 -7.06 -1.19
CA ALA A 147 -30.28 -7.39 -1.79
C ALA A 147 -30.10 -8.89 -2.07
N LEU A 148 -31.05 -9.75 -1.70
CA LEU A 148 -30.88 -11.20 -1.78
C LEU A 148 -30.66 -11.70 -3.21
N GLU A 149 -31.36 -11.14 -4.17
CA GLU A 149 -31.23 -11.48 -5.59
C GLU A 149 -29.84 -11.10 -6.12
N SER A 150 -29.33 -9.92 -5.78
CA SER A 150 -27.96 -9.50 -6.16
C SER A 150 -26.89 -10.37 -5.49
N ILE A 151 -27.09 -10.72 -4.22
CA ILE A 151 -26.19 -11.64 -3.49
C ILE A 151 -26.20 -13.02 -4.16
N ALA A 152 -27.38 -13.51 -4.57
CA ALA A 152 -27.53 -14.81 -5.20
C ALA A 152 -26.79 -14.87 -6.54
N ILE A 153 -27.00 -13.87 -7.42
CA ILE A 153 -26.27 -13.78 -8.71
C ILE A 153 -24.77 -13.83 -8.47
N ARG A 154 -24.27 -13.06 -7.50
CA ARG A 154 -22.83 -12.92 -7.25
C ARG A 154 -22.19 -14.19 -6.67
N LEU A 155 -22.89 -14.88 -5.77
CA LEU A 155 -22.37 -16.07 -5.10
C LEU A 155 -22.63 -17.36 -5.88
N PHE A 156 -23.79 -17.47 -6.53
CA PHE A 156 -24.32 -18.73 -7.05
C PHE A 156 -24.53 -18.73 -8.57
N GLY A 157 -24.60 -17.56 -9.22
CA GLY A 157 -24.84 -17.44 -10.66
C GLY A 157 -26.33 -17.45 -11.03
N ASP A 158 -26.61 -17.53 -12.33
CA ASP A 158 -27.97 -17.55 -12.88
C ASP A 158 -28.70 -18.86 -12.52
N GLU A 159 -27.95 -19.91 -12.20
CA GLU A 159 -28.45 -21.23 -11.81
C GLU A 159 -29.15 -21.25 -10.43
N ALA A 160 -29.08 -20.14 -9.67
CA ALA A 160 -29.83 -19.96 -8.44
C ALA A 160 -31.31 -19.58 -8.68
N PHE A 161 -31.68 -19.27 -9.92
CA PHE A 161 -33.00 -18.78 -10.30
C PHE A 161 -33.79 -19.84 -11.06
N ASP A 162 -35.11 -19.81 -10.92
CA ASP A 162 -36.01 -20.62 -11.74
C ASP A 162 -36.17 -20.04 -13.15
N ASP A 163 -36.88 -20.76 -14.03
CA ASP A 163 -37.13 -20.34 -15.42
C ASP A 163 -37.88 -18.99 -15.54
N ASN A 164 -38.52 -18.53 -14.45
CA ASN A 164 -39.24 -17.27 -14.39
C ASN A 164 -38.38 -16.13 -13.80
N GLY A 165 -37.11 -16.40 -13.47
CA GLY A 165 -36.18 -15.45 -12.87
C GLY A 165 -36.40 -15.22 -11.38
N PHE A 166 -37.14 -16.08 -10.68
CA PHE A 166 -37.29 -16.02 -9.23
C PHE A 166 -36.21 -16.86 -8.53
N LEU A 167 -35.64 -16.30 -7.46
CA LEU A 167 -34.68 -17.01 -6.62
C LEU A 167 -35.34 -18.23 -5.98
N LEU A 168 -34.73 -19.41 -6.14
CA LEU A 168 -35.23 -20.67 -5.56
C LEU A 168 -35.49 -20.52 -4.06
N GLY A 169 -36.67 -20.93 -3.58
CA GLY A 169 -37.11 -20.66 -2.20
C GLY A 169 -36.17 -21.19 -1.12
N GLU A 170 -35.61 -22.38 -1.32
CA GLU A 170 -34.61 -22.97 -0.43
C GLU A 170 -33.27 -22.23 -0.46
N VAL A 171 -32.85 -21.72 -1.63
CA VAL A 171 -31.65 -20.88 -1.74
C VAL A 171 -31.88 -19.56 -1.01
N ARG A 172 -33.05 -18.93 -1.18
CA ARG A 172 -33.43 -17.67 -0.52
C ARG A 172 -33.39 -17.77 1.01
N LYS A 173 -33.95 -18.85 1.59
CA LYS A 173 -33.96 -19.08 3.05
C LYS A 173 -32.54 -19.17 3.63
N ASN A 174 -31.66 -19.90 2.95
CA ASN A 174 -30.30 -20.14 3.40
C ASN A 174 -29.36 -18.96 3.11
N LEU A 175 -29.55 -18.25 2.01
CA LEU A 175 -28.79 -17.05 1.66
C LEU A 175 -29.01 -15.89 2.65
N ASN A 176 -30.22 -15.79 3.21
CA ASN A 176 -30.51 -14.82 4.26
C ASN A 176 -29.59 -15.01 5.49
N ALA A 177 -29.17 -16.23 5.80
CA ALA A 177 -28.21 -16.47 6.89
C ALA A 177 -26.83 -15.85 6.60
N PHE A 178 -26.37 -15.89 5.35
CA PHE A 178 -25.10 -15.27 4.93
C PHE A 178 -25.19 -13.75 5.04
N ALA A 179 -26.29 -13.18 4.54
CA ALA A 179 -26.54 -11.75 4.61
C ALA A 179 -26.65 -11.25 6.06
N GLN A 180 -27.35 -11.98 6.94
CA GLN A 180 -27.45 -11.66 8.37
C GLN A 180 -26.11 -11.75 9.11
N ARG A 181 -25.24 -12.71 8.76
CA ARG A 181 -23.89 -12.80 9.31
C ARG A 181 -23.06 -11.57 8.94
N SER A 182 -23.07 -11.17 7.67
CA SER A 182 -22.38 -9.95 7.21
C SER A 182 -22.94 -8.69 7.85
N TRP A 183 -24.27 -8.57 7.96
CA TRP A 183 -24.94 -7.46 8.67
C TRP A 183 -24.52 -7.38 10.14
N SER A 184 -24.42 -8.52 10.82
CA SER A 184 -23.98 -8.58 12.22
C SER A 184 -22.51 -8.21 12.40
N ARG A 185 -21.64 -8.60 11.46
CA ARG A 185 -20.22 -8.22 11.44
C ARG A 185 -20.06 -6.70 11.26
N LEU A 186 -20.81 -6.10 10.32
CA LEU A 186 -20.86 -4.65 10.14
C LEU A 186 -21.32 -3.93 11.42
N ARG A 187 -22.32 -4.47 12.12
CA ARG A 187 -22.79 -3.92 13.41
C ARG A 187 -21.71 -3.94 14.48
N GLN A 188 -20.95 -5.03 14.56
CA GLN A 188 -19.85 -5.15 15.53
C GLN A 188 -18.72 -4.18 15.19
N LYS A 189 -18.34 -4.06 13.91
CA LYS A 189 -17.36 -3.09 13.41
C LYS A 189 -17.77 -1.66 13.78
N PHE A 190 -18.99 -1.24 13.43
CA PHE A 190 -19.55 0.07 13.80
C PHE A 190 -19.50 0.35 15.30
N ARG A 191 -19.88 -0.61 16.15
CA ARG A 191 -19.81 -0.47 17.62
C ARG A 191 -18.38 -0.40 18.15
N SER A 192 -17.44 -1.07 17.49
CA SER A 192 -16.03 -1.00 17.82
C SER A 192 -15.48 0.38 17.46
N ASP A 193 -15.75 0.84 16.24
CA ASP A 193 -15.26 2.10 15.71
C ASP A 193 -15.82 3.29 16.49
N LYS A 194 -17.11 3.26 16.87
CA LYS A 194 -17.71 4.29 17.74
C LYS A 194 -17.05 4.37 19.13
N ARG A 195 -16.69 3.23 19.74
CA ARG A 195 -15.94 3.22 21.00
C ARG A 195 -14.50 3.71 20.80
N ARG A 196 -13.91 3.39 19.65
CA ARG A 196 -12.57 3.81 19.27
C ARG A 196 -12.50 5.33 19.09
N ILE A 197 -13.52 5.97 18.50
CA ILE A 197 -13.63 7.45 18.39
C ILE A 197 -13.51 8.08 19.77
N MET A 198 -14.32 7.66 20.75
CA MET A 198 -14.26 8.19 22.12
C MET A 198 -12.88 7.98 22.76
N THR A 199 -12.29 6.81 22.57
CA THR A 199 -10.97 6.50 23.14
C THR A 199 -9.85 7.31 22.49
N LEU A 200 -9.93 7.56 21.18
CA LEU A 200 -8.95 8.37 20.44
C LEU A 200 -9.09 9.84 20.80
N GLU A 201 -10.31 10.31 20.95
CA GLU A 201 -10.63 11.65 21.45
C GLU A 201 -9.99 11.88 22.83
N ASP A 202 -10.30 11.05 23.83
CA ASP A 202 -9.74 11.19 25.19
C ASP A 202 -8.20 11.17 25.18
N LYS A 203 -7.61 10.29 24.36
CA LYS A 203 -6.15 10.19 24.22
C LYS A 203 -5.53 11.40 23.55
N ALA A 204 -6.15 11.92 22.49
CA ALA A 204 -5.66 13.09 21.77
C ALA A 204 -5.74 14.33 22.65
N ILE A 205 -6.86 14.54 23.35
CA ILE A 205 -7.05 15.67 24.28
C ILE A 205 -6.01 15.62 25.40
N ALA A 206 -5.90 14.49 26.12
CA ALA A 206 -4.94 14.35 27.21
C ALA A 206 -3.49 14.59 26.76
N ALA A 207 -3.12 14.08 25.59
CA ALA A 207 -1.76 14.22 25.08
C ALA A 207 -1.42 15.66 24.63
N ILE A 208 -2.40 16.43 24.16
CA ILE A 208 -2.23 17.86 23.83
C ILE A 208 -2.18 18.74 25.10
N GLU A 209 -2.96 18.40 26.13
CA GLU A 209 -2.93 19.09 27.42
C GLU A 209 -1.60 18.85 28.16
N ASP A 210 -1.10 17.61 28.15
CA ASP A 210 0.23 17.26 28.67
C ASP A 210 1.35 18.00 27.92
N ALA A 211 1.20 18.14 26.60
CA ALA A 211 2.13 18.92 25.77
C ALA A 211 2.14 20.41 26.11
N SER A 212 0.99 20.95 26.50
CA SER A 212 0.78 22.39 26.75
C SER A 212 1.15 22.81 28.17
N SER A 213 1.11 21.89 29.14
CA SER A 213 1.27 22.20 30.57
C SER A 213 2.73 22.37 31.05
N GLY A 214 3.72 22.29 30.15
CA GLY A 214 5.12 22.69 30.40
C GLY A 214 5.93 21.83 31.39
N GLY A 215 5.30 20.82 32.03
CA GLY A 215 5.93 19.99 33.06
C GLY A 215 6.76 18.81 32.56
N GLN A 216 6.57 18.37 31.30
CA GLN A 216 7.17 17.14 30.77
C GLN A 216 7.95 17.39 29.48
N VAL A 217 9.14 16.78 29.37
CA VAL A 217 10.01 16.87 28.19
C VAL A 217 9.30 16.18 27.01
N MET A 218 8.85 16.97 26.03
CA MET A 218 8.24 16.44 24.81
C MET A 218 9.30 15.92 23.84
N THR A 219 9.15 14.65 23.44
CA THR A 219 9.99 14.00 22.42
C THR A 219 9.30 14.01 21.05
N ALA A 220 10.08 13.96 19.96
CA ALA A 220 9.54 13.92 18.60
C ALA A 220 8.63 12.70 18.34
N THR A 221 8.91 11.57 18.98
CA THR A 221 8.06 10.37 18.94
C THR A 221 6.69 10.59 19.59
N SER A 222 6.65 11.34 20.71
CA SER A 222 5.38 11.68 21.37
C SER A 222 4.53 12.57 20.47
N LEU A 223 5.13 13.60 19.86
CA LEU A 223 4.41 14.52 18.98
C LEU A 223 3.94 13.85 17.68
N THR A 224 4.74 12.92 17.13
CA THR A 224 4.35 12.07 15.99
C THR A 224 3.10 11.24 16.29
N ARG A 225 3.03 10.70 17.52
CA ARG A 225 1.88 9.91 17.96
C ARG A 225 0.63 10.76 18.11
N ILE A 226 0.76 11.96 18.67
CA ILE A 226 -0.34 12.94 18.80
C ILE A 226 -0.90 13.31 17.41
N ILE A 227 -0.03 13.62 16.44
CA ILE A 227 -0.42 13.92 15.05
C ILE A 227 -1.26 12.78 14.45
N LYS A 228 -0.82 11.53 14.61
CA LYS A 228 -1.54 10.35 14.09
C LYS A 228 -2.87 10.10 14.81
N ASP A 229 -2.89 10.26 16.13
CA ASP A 229 -4.10 10.03 16.92
C ASP A 229 -5.19 11.08 16.59
N VAL A 230 -4.81 12.35 16.39
CA VAL A 230 -5.73 13.42 15.93
C VAL A 230 -6.22 13.19 14.50
N ALA A 231 -5.33 12.79 13.58
CA ALA A 231 -5.70 12.51 12.19
C ALA A 231 -6.70 11.35 12.09
N MET A 232 -6.41 10.23 12.78
CA MET A 232 -7.27 9.05 12.79
C MET A 232 -8.60 9.30 13.50
N TRP A 233 -8.63 10.17 14.52
CA TRP A 233 -9.88 10.65 15.12
C TRP A 233 -10.71 11.46 14.13
N LYS A 234 -10.10 12.44 13.43
CA LYS A 234 -10.77 13.26 12.41
C LYS A 234 -11.34 12.41 11.27
N GLU A 235 -10.58 11.44 10.76
CA GLU A 235 -11.05 10.52 9.71
C GLU A 235 -12.30 9.73 10.12
N LEU A 236 -12.29 9.15 11.34
CA LEU A 236 -13.44 8.41 11.84
C LEU A 236 -14.64 9.34 12.10
N ALA A 237 -14.41 10.56 12.60
CA ALA A 237 -15.47 11.55 12.80
C ALA A 237 -16.13 11.98 11.48
N ILE A 238 -15.34 12.13 10.41
CA ILE A 238 -15.83 12.41 9.04
C ILE A 238 -16.62 11.20 8.51
N LEU A 239 -16.07 9.99 8.61
CA LEU A 239 -16.67 8.76 8.09
C LEU A 239 -18.07 8.52 8.66
N TYR A 240 -18.27 8.80 9.94
CA TYR A 240 -19.56 8.61 10.62
C TYR A 240 -20.41 9.88 10.73
N LYS A 241 -19.97 10.99 10.11
CA LYS A 241 -20.63 12.31 10.16
C LYS A 241 -20.98 12.76 11.58
N GLU A 242 -20.14 12.47 12.56
CA GLU A 242 -20.33 12.95 13.94
C GLU A 242 -19.87 14.41 14.03
N HIS A 243 -20.80 15.36 13.83
CA HIS A 243 -20.52 16.80 13.76
C HIS A 243 -19.74 17.33 14.96
N GLU A 244 -20.18 16.99 16.18
CA GLU A 244 -19.53 17.42 17.42
C GLU A 244 -18.12 16.82 17.60
N ALA A 245 -17.89 15.59 17.12
CA ALA A 245 -16.56 14.97 17.17
C ALA A 245 -15.63 15.57 16.10
N ARG A 246 -16.19 15.95 14.95
CA ARG A 246 -15.47 16.62 13.87
C ARG A 246 -15.01 18.01 14.28
N GLU A 247 -15.92 18.84 14.79
CA GLU A 247 -15.58 20.21 15.25
C GLU A 247 -14.50 20.17 16.33
N ARG A 248 -14.63 19.27 17.31
CA ARG A 248 -13.61 19.09 18.36
C ARG A 248 -12.27 18.58 17.81
N ALA A 249 -12.27 17.72 16.80
CA ALA A 249 -11.04 17.28 16.14
C ALA A 249 -10.37 18.40 15.33
N GLU A 250 -11.16 19.28 14.69
CA GLU A 250 -10.67 20.46 13.98
C GLU A 250 -10.08 21.48 14.98
N GLU A 251 -10.75 21.77 16.10
CA GLU A 251 -10.21 22.61 17.18
C GLU A 251 -8.87 22.08 17.72
N LYS A 252 -8.76 20.75 17.93
CA LYS A 252 -7.51 20.14 18.39
C LYS A 252 -6.42 20.07 17.32
N GLN A 253 -6.79 20.06 16.04
CA GLN A 253 -5.84 20.22 14.94
C GLN A 253 -5.22 21.63 14.95
N ASP A 254 -6.01 22.67 15.22
CA ASP A 254 -5.55 24.05 15.32
C ASP A 254 -4.62 24.25 16.53
N GLU A 255 -4.98 23.69 17.69
CA GLU A 255 -4.11 23.68 18.88
C GLU A 255 -2.77 22.99 18.60
N LEU A 256 -2.78 21.88 17.87
CA LEU A 256 -1.58 21.16 17.47
C LEU A 256 -0.71 21.97 16.50
N GLU A 257 -1.33 22.74 15.59
CA GLU A 257 -0.62 23.68 14.72
C GLU A 257 0.09 24.76 15.53
N GLU A 258 -0.59 25.31 16.54
CA GLU A 258 -0.03 26.33 17.41
C GLU A 258 1.18 25.79 18.21
N VAL A 259 1.08 24.56 18.73
CA VAL A 259 2.19 23.88 19.40
C VAL A 259 3.38 23.69 18.46
N LEU A 260 3.15 23.26 17.21
CA LEU A 260 4.19 23.12 16.19
C LEU A 260 4.81 24.47 15.80
N ALA A 261 4.02 25.53 15.71
CA ALA A 261 4.49 26.89 15.40
C ALA A 261 5.38 27.46 16.51
N ARG A 262 5.01 27.27 17.80
CA ARG A 262 5.83 27.67 18.96
C ARG A 262 7.19 26.97 18.96
N ILE A 263 7.24 25.69 18.54
CA ILE A 263 8.49 24.92 18.42
C ILE A 263 9.42 25.51 17.34
N ARG A 264 8.88 25.94 16.20
CA ARG A 264 9.66 26.53 15.09
C ARG A 264 10.33 27.85 15.49
N VAL A 265 9.62 28.74 16.18
CA VAL A 265 10.10 30.10 16.54
C VAL A 265 11.24 30.07 17.59
N THR A 266 11.20 29.10 18.51
CA THR A 266 12.15 29.02 19.64
C THR A 266 13.59 28.61 19.22
N LYS A 267 13.77 28.01 18.04
CA LYS A 267 15.09 27.62 17.52
C LYS A 267 15.74 28.65 16.58
N GLU A 268 14.95 29.44 15.86
CA GLU A 268 15.48 30.51 14.99
C GLU A 268 16.08 31.69 15.78
N SER A 269 15.48 31.99 16.93
CA SER A 269 15.95 33.02 17.86
C SER A 269 17.34 32.71 18.45
N LYS A 270 17.71 31.43 18.61
CA LYS A 270 19.05 31.02 19.08
C LYS A 270 20.16 31.17 18.01
N LYS A 271 19.82 31.17 16.71
CA LYS A 271 20.81 31.38 15.62
C LYS A 271 21.20 32.85 15.44
N LYS A 272 20.35 33.80 15.84
CA LYS A 272 20.62 35.25 15.67
C LYS A 272 21.39 35.90 16.83
N ALA A 273 21.63 35.20 17.94
CA ALA A 273 22.26 35.79 19.13
C ALA A 273 23.80 35.97 19.07
N LYS A 274 24.47 35.68 17.93
CA LYS A 274 25.95 35.77 17.82
C LYS A 274 26.49 36.87 16.89
N LYS A 275 25.66 37.82 16.43
CA LYS A 275 26.15 39.03 15.74
C LYS A 275 25.59 40.30 16.40
N THR A 276 26.53 40.97 17.07
CA THR A 276 26.64 42.37 17.48
C THR A 276 25.47 43.34 17.20
N ARG A 277 25.05 44.00 18.29
CA ARG A 277 24.22 45.21 18.38
C ARG A 277 24.74 46.38 17.52
N LYS A 278 23.80 47.11 16.90
CA LYS A 278 23.64 48.58 17.00
C LYS A 278 22.20 48.97 16.63
N SER A 279 21.64 49.86 17.44
CA SER A 279 20.30 50.51 17.43
C SER A 279 20.07 51.36 16.16
N ASP A 280 18.84 51.69 15.72
CA ASP A 280 17.77 52.46 16.42
C ASP A 280 16.36 52.30 15.72
N PRO A 281 15.26 52.99 16.13
CA PRO A 281 13.95 52.37 16.40
C PRO A 281 12.79 52.86 15.48
N ASP A 282 11.56 52.41 15.80
CA ASP A 282 10.23 52.68 15.22
C ASP A 282 9.70 51.50 14.38
N ASP A 283 8.48 50.95 14.54
CA ASP A 283 7.31 51.27 15.36
C ASP A 283 6.39 50.02 15.41
N TYR A 284 5.38 50.07 16.29
CA TYR A 284 4.22 49.18 16.48
C TYR A 284 4.31 48.00 17.45
N LYS A 285 4.03 48.35 18.71
CA LYS A 285 3.64 47.50 19.84
C LYS A 285 2.44 46.60 19.50
N ARG A 286 2.58 45.29 19.73
CA ARG A 286 1.48 44.36 20.06
C ARG A 286 1.60 43.91 21.53
N PRO A 287 0.50 43.55 22.20
CA PRO A 287 0.48 43.35 23.65
C PRO A 287 1.30 42.13 24.05
N SER A 288 2.25 42.30 24.96
CA SER A 288 3.04 41.21 25.52
C SER A 288 2.23 40.43 26.55
N LEU A 289 1.58 39.34 26.11
CA LEU A 289 1.24 38.26 27.01
C LEU A 289 2.55 37.57 27.42
N ARG A 290 2.79 37.44 28.72
CA ARG A 290 3.96 36.74 29.27
C ARG A 290 3.80 35.25 29.00
N ILE A 291 4.51 34.75 27.98
CA ILE A 291 4.50 33.35 27.57
C ILE A 291 5.61 32.60 28.33
N PRO A 292 5.32 31.50 29.06
CA PRO A 292 6.35 30.67 29.68
C PRO A 292 7.25 30.03 28.61
N GLU A 293 8.57 30.12 28.79
CA GLU A 293 9.56 29.51 27.90
C GLU A 293 9.40 27.99 27.87
N ILE A 294 9.01 27.41 26.72
CA ILE A 294 9.15 25.96 26.48
C ILE A 294 10.61 25.69 26.15
N SER A 295 11.44 25.61 27.19
CA SER A 295 12.88 25.32 27.12
C SER A 295 13.21 23.81 27.02
N ASN A 296 12.19 22.94 27.04
CA ASN A 296 12.33 21.50 27.28
C ASN A 296 12.01 20.59 26.07
N LEU A 297 12.40 20.99 24.85
CA LEU A 297 12.31 20.11 23.68
C LEU A 297 13.68 19.52 23.34
N THR A 298 13.82 18.20 23.42
CA THR A 298 15.02 17.45 23.00
C THR A 298 14.97 17.01 21.54
N ALA A 299 14.10 17.60 20.72
CA ALA A 299 14.02 17.22 19.31
C ALA A 299 15.19 17.81 18.50
N SER A 300 15.74 17.08 17.53
CA SER A 300 16.75 17.61 16.61
C SER A 300 16.12 18.62 15.61
N PRO A 301 16.89 19.48 14.93
CA PRO A 301 16.36 20.33 13.85
C PRO A 301 15.71 19.51 12.72
N GLU A 302 16.22 18.31 12.46
CA GLU A 302 15.71 17.40 11.43
C GLU A 302 14.36 16.78 11.85
N GLU A 303 14.19 16.47 13.13
CA GLU A 303 12.93 15.95 13.67
C GLU A 303 11.78 16.97 13.62
N ILE A 304 12.08 18.26 13.74
CA ILE A 304 11.07 19.33 13.61
C ILE A 304 10.61 19.47 12.15
N VAL A 305 11.51 19.29 11.18
CA VAL A 305 11.16 19.24 9.75
C VAL A 305 10.33 17.98 9.47
N HIS A 306 10.69 16.82 10.06
CA HIS A 306 9.91 15.60 9.96
C HIS A 306 8.48 15.75 10.51
N LEU A 307 8.33 16.33 11.71
CA LEU A 307 7.03 16.61 12.32
C LEU A 307 6.19 17.57 11.48
N SER A 308 6.85 18.55 10.86
CA SER A 308 6.23 19.51 9.95
C SER A 308 5.70 18.85 8.68
N HIS A 309 6.47 17.90 8.09
CA HIS A 309 6.04 17.13 6.92
C HIS A 309 4.94 16.14 7.26
N LEU A 310 5.02 15.49 8.42
CA LEU A 310 3.97 14.57 8.90
C LEU A 310 2.65 15.30 9.11
N TYR A 311 2.69 16.47 9.76
CA TYR A 311 1.50 17.32 9.93
C TYR A 311 0.93 17.75 8.57
N ALA A 312 1.78 18.19 7.63
CA ALA A 312 1.33 18.57 6.29
C ALA A 312 0.65 17.42 5.52
N ALA A 313 1.17 16.20 5.64
CA ALA A 313 0.62 15.02 4.98
C ALA A 313 -0.78 14.62 5.51
N TYR A 314 -1.06 14.88 6.80
CA TYR A 314 -2.37 14.53 7.38
C TYR A 314 -3.40 15.66 7.33
N PHE A 315 -2.96 16.93 7.24
CA PHE A 315 -3.83 18.06 7.55
C PHE A 315 -3.81 19.21 6.52
N LEU A 316 -2.86 19.25 5.58
CA LEU A 316 -2.72 20.33 4.59
C LEU A 316 -2.99 19.89 3.14
N GLU A 317 -3.50 18.67 2.92
CA GLU A 317 -4.09 18.31 1.64
C GLU A 317 -5.47 18.99 1.54
N ASP A 318 -5.59 20.02 0.69
CA ASP A 318 -6.83 20.77 0.48
C ASP A 318 -7.97 19.83 0.04
N ASP A 319 -9.13 19.97 0.69
CA ASP A 319 -10.43 19.30 0.47
C ASP A 319 -11.06 19.52 -0.93
N ASP A 320 -10.27 19.82 -1.97
CA ASP A 320 -10.74 19.95 -3.36
C ASP A 320 -10.81 18.58 -4.08
N ASP A 321 -10.40 17.50 -3.40
CA ASP A 321 -10.57 16.13 -3.86
C ASP A 321 -11.97 15.64 -3.47
N GLY A 322 -12.94 15.79 -4.37
CA GLY A 322 -14.30 15.24 -4.24
C GLY A 322 -14.39 13.70 -4.16
N GLY A 323 -13.31 13.02 -3.78
CA GLY A 323 -13.31 11.63 -3.36
C GLY A 323 -13.54 11.58 -1.86
N ASN A 324 -14.70 11.07 -1.43
CA ASN A 324 -14.83 10.61 -0.05
C ASN A 324 -13.59 9.75 0.29
N PRO A 325 -12.92 9.99 1.43
CA PRO A 325 -11.82 9.14 1.86
C PRO A 325 -12.37 7.71 2.00
N VAL A 326 -11.95 6.83 1.09
CA VAL A 326 -12.25 5.40 1.19
C VAL A 326 -11.50 4.91 2.40
N SER A 327 -12.24 4.48 3.41
CA SER A 327 -11.71 3.90 4.64
C SER A 327 -10.66 2.84 4.31
N THR A 328 -9.40 3.11 4.61
CA THR A 328 -8.27 2.18 4.61
C THR A 328 -8.38 1.19 5.77
N THR A 329 -9.53 0.51 5.90
CA THR A 329 -9.76 -0.50 6.95
C THR A 329 -10.33 -1.83 6.45
N ASP A 330 -10.18 -2.14 5.16
CA ASP A 330 -10.13 -3.53 4.74
C ASP A 330 -8.68 -4.00 4.74
N GLU A 331 -8.21 -4.41 5.93
CA GLU A 331 -6.97 -5.18 6.13
C GLU A 331 -6.98 -6.55 5.39
N HIS A 332 -7.98 -6.86 4.56
CA HIS A 332 -8.07 -8.12 3.83
C HIS A 332 -8.69 -8.00 2.42
N LEU A 333 -8.39 -6.94 1.66
CA LEU A 333 -8.40 -7.06 0.20
C LEU A 333 -7.15 -7.84 -0.24
N GLN A 334 -7.06 -9.11 0.16
CA GLN A 334 -6.22 -10.06 -0.56
C GLN A 334 -6.91 -10.29 -1.90
N ALA A 335 -6.48 -9.57 -2.94
CA ALA A 335 -6.74 -9.98 -4.29
C ALA A 335 -6.12 -11.37 -4.45
N ILE A 336 -6.96 -12.41 -4.41
CA ILE A 336 -6.48 -13.76 -4.63
C ILE A 336 -6.12 -13.87 -6.10
N PHE A 337 -4.83 -14.06 -6.37
CA PHE A 337 -4.30 -14.50 -7.66
C PHE A 337 -4.73 -15.96 -7.93
N ASN A 338 -6.02 -16.21 -8.11
CA ASN A 338 -6.57 -17.56 -8.28
C ASN A 338 -6.37 -18.14 -9.69
N ASN A 339 -5.59 -17.50 -10.56
CA ASN A 339 -5.37 -17.94 -11.95
C ASN A 339 -3.99 -17.50 -12.51
N THR A 340 -2.90 -17.79 -11.81
CA THR A 340 -1.53 -17.69 -12.39
C THR A 340 -0.88 -19.05 -12.53
N GLU A 341 -1.58 -20.03 -13.12
CA GLU A 341 -0.87 -21.13 -13.79
C GLU A 341 -0.24 -20.66 -15.12
N GLU A 342 -0.60 -19.46 -15.63
CA GLU A 342 -0.13 -18.93 -16.92
C GLU A 342 0.42 -17.49 -16.89
N GLY A 343 0.54 -16.85 -15.71
CA GLY A 343 0.99 -15.45 -15.60
C GLY A 343 2.41 -15.32 -15.06
N ASP A 344 3.34 -14.83 -15.89
CA ASP A 344 4.72 -14.48 -15.49
C ASP A 344 4.70 -13.20 -14.62
N LEU A 345 5.07 -13.33 -13.35
CA LEU A 345 5.20 -12.22 -12.39
C LEU A 345 6.65 -11.71 -12.30
N GLY A 346 7.52 -12.20 -13.17
CA GLY A 346 8.91 -11.78 -13.32
C GLY A 346 9.86 -12.40 -12.32
N MET A 347 9.51 -13.52 -11.69
CA MET A 347 10.28 -14.13 -10.57
C MET A 347 10.53 -15.65 -10.72
N GLU A 348 10.14 -16.23 -11.85
CA GLU A 348 10.13 -17.67 -12.14
C GLU A 348 11.56 -18.24 -12.18
N GLU A 349 12.50 -17.47 -12.75
CA GLU A 349 13.92 -17.83 -12.78
C GLU A 349 14.48 -17.84 -11.35
N GLU A 350 14.21 -16.78 -10.60
CA GLU A 350 14.76 -16.57 -9.26
C GLU A 350 14.15 -17.52 -8.22
N ALA A 351 12.91 -17.98 -8.41
CA ALA A 351 12.21 -18.94 -7.54
C ALA A 351 12.98 -20.26 -7.38
N HIS A 352 13.80 -20.63 -8.37
CA HIS A 352 14.60 -21.85 -8.36
C HIS A 352 16.07 -21.63 -7.93
N MET A 353 16.45 -20.39 -7.60
CA MET A 353 17.83 -20.04 -7.22
C MET A 353 17.98 -19.96 -5.70
N ASP A 354 19.02 -20.59 -5.15
CA ASP A 354 19.37 -20.43 -3.74
C ASP A 354 20.07 -19.07 -3.47
N PRO A 355 20.12 -18.58 -2.21
CA PRO A 355 20.75 -17.30 -1.86
C PRO A 355 22.22 -17.17 -2.30
N ARG A 356 22.98 -18.27 -2.31
CA ARG A 356 24.40 -18.24 -2.72
C ARG A 356 24.51 -18.10 -4.23
N MET A 357 23.65 -18.78 -4.97
CA MET A 357 23.55 -18.62 -6.43
C MET A 357 23.18 -17.19 -6.81
N LEU A 358 22.18 -16.60 -6.14
CA LEU A 358 21.77 -15.21 -6.36
C LEU A 358 22.92 -14.24 -6.06
N ALA A 359 23.53 -14.35 -4.88
CA ALA A 359 24.68 -13.53 -4.50
C ALA A 359 25.84 -13.65 -5.49
N HIS A 360 26.16 -14.87 -5.94
CA HIS A 360 27.20 -15.11 -6.94
C HIS A 360 26.84 -14.48 -8.29
N SER A 361 25.60 -14.63 -8.74
CA SER A 361 25.12 -14.08 -10.02
C SER A 361 25.18 -12.56 -10.05
N LEU A 362 24.82 -11.93 -8.92
CA LEU A 362 24.87 -10.49 -8.70
C LEU A 362 26.30 -9.96 -8.50
N GLY A 363 27.27 -10.83 -8.24
CA GLY A 363 28.67 -10.47 -8.00
C GLY A 363 28.97 -10.03 -6.57
N PHE A 364 28.15 -10.42 -5.59
CA PHE A 364 28.36 -10.13 -4.18
C PHE A 364 29.44 -11.04 -3.60
N LYS A 365 30.64 -10.49 -3.42
CA LYS A 365 31.81 -11.23 -2.90
C LYS A 365 31.89 -11.25 -1.37
N GLN A 366 31.33 -10.23 -0.70
CA GLN A 366 31.43 -10.04 0.75
C GLN A 366 30.09 -10.38 1.41
N ASN A 367 30.01 -11.51 2.11
CA ASN A 367 28.84 -11.90 2.91
C ASN A 367 27.47 -11.88 2.18
N GLY A 368 27.46 -11.94 0.85
CA GLY A 368 26.23 -11.80 0.05
C GLY A 368 25.66 -10.38 -0.01
N LEU A 369 26.50 -9.36 0.20
CA LEU A 369 26.15 -7.94 0.11
C LEU A 369 26.92 -7.22 -1.03
N PRO A 370 26.39 -6.10 -1.54
CA PRO A 370 27.12 -5.17 -2.40
C PRO A 370 28.35 -4.57 -1.70
N LEU A 371 29.40 -4.26 -2.47
CA LEU A 371 30.67 -3.71 -1.95
C LEU A 371 30.53 -2.45 -1.08
N GLN A 372 29.53 -1.61 -1.36
CA GLN A 372 29.34 -0.33 -0.66
C GLN A 372 28.56 -0.46 0.65
N PHE A 373 28.12 -1.66 1.02
CA PHE A 373 27.32 -1.88 2.22
C PHE A 373 28.17 -2.15 3.46
N ASN A 374 27.67 -1.71 4.62
CA ASN A 374 28.23 -2.07 5.92
C ASN A 374 28.07 -3.57 6.17
N ASP A 375 29.05 -4.20 6.80
CA ASP A 375 28.95 -5.62 7.19
C ASP A 375 28.06 -5.84 8.42
N SER A 376 27.80 -4.79 9.20
CA SER A 376 27.08 -4.88 10.47
C SER A 376 26.17 -3.68 10.72
N LYS A 377 25.13 -3.90 11.52
CA LYS A 377 24.19 -2.89 12.03
C LYS A 377 24.15 -2.91 13.55
N HIS A 378 24.04 -1.73 14.16
CA HIS A 378 23.91 -1.63 15.61
C HIS A 378 22.45 -1.88 16.04
N PRO A 379 22.18 -2.66 17.11
CA PRO A 379 20.81 -2.99 17.54
C PRO A 379 19.95 -1.77 17.89
N SER A 380 20.56 -0.68 18.36
CA SER A 380 19.86 0.55 18.75
C SER A 380 19.54 1.50 17.58
N GLY A 381 19.85 1.13 16.33
CA GLY A 381 19.68 2.01 15.17
C GLY A 381 20.74 3.10 15.01
N ALA A 382 21.80 3.07 15.82
CA ALA A 382 22.99 3.89 15.62
C ALA A 382 23.68 3.53 14.30
N THR A 383 24.20 4.53 13.58
CA THR A 383 24.87 4.35 12.30
C THR A 383 26.35 4.71 12.40
N ILE A 384 27.18 4.12 11.53
CA ILE A 384 28.62 4.45 11.46
C ILE A 384 28.86 5.91 11.08
N TRP A 385 27.87 6.57 10.47
CA TRP A 385 27.93 7.96 10.04
C TRP A 385 27.87 8.92 11.22
N ASP A 386 27.00 8.63 12.19
CA ASP A 386 26.75 9.51 13.33
C ASP A 386 27.64 9.13 14.53
N HIS A 387 27.94 7.83 14.67
CA HIS A 387 28.67 7.27 15.80
C HIS A 387 29.77 6.29 15.36
N PRO A 388 30.79 6.72 14.60
CA PRO A 388 31.82 5.83 14.05
C PRO A 388 32.56 5.02 15.12
N LYS A 389 32.75 5.59 16.32
CA LYS A 389 33.43 4.93 17.44
C LYS A 389 32.74 3.64 17.91
N LEU A 390 31.42 3.57 17.81
CA LEU A 390 30.63 2.38 18.20
C LEU A 390 30.87 1.17 17.29
N PHE A 391 31.42 1.40 16.09
CA PHE A 391 31.72 0.37 15.10
C PHE A 391 33.21 0.03 15.01
N THR A 392 34.09 0.85 15.60
CA THR A 392 35.54 0.61 15.65
C THR A 392 36.02 0.01 16.97
N GLU A 393 35.32 0.26 18.07
CA GLU A 393 35.65 -0.29 19.38
C GLU A 393 34.80 -1.55 19.65
N PRO A 394 35.38 -2.65 20.16
CA PRO A 394 34.62 -3.85 20.52
C PRO A 394 33.71 -3.52 21.71
N SER A 395 32.49 -3.07 21.43
CA SER A 395 31.50 -2.74 22.44
C SER A 395 30.83 -4.01 22.99
N SER A 396 30.32 -3.91 24.22
CA SER A 396 29.66 -5.01 24.96
C SER A 396 28.33 -5.47 24.36
N ASN A 397 27.81 -4.80 23.32
CA ASN A 397 26.61 -5.18 22.60
C ASN A 397 27.01 -5.69 21.20
N PRO A 398 26.78 -6.99 20.87
CA PRO A 398 27.19 -7.52 19.58
C PRO A 398 26.38 -6.86 18.46
N SER A 399 27.08 -6.16 17.57
CA SER A 399 26.52 -5.68 16.31
C SER A 399 25.93 -6.86 15.53
N HIS A 400 24.72 -6.71 15.00
CA HIS A 400 24.13 -7.74 14.16
C HIS A 400 24.75 -7.69 12.76
N GLN A 401 25.05 -8.85 12.19
CA GLN A 401 25.51 -8.91 10.81
C GLN A 401 24.40 -8.40 9.88
N LEU A 402 24.74 -7.48 8.97
CA LEU A 402 23.84 -7.07 7.92
C LEU A 402 23.72 -8.21 6.91
N ARG A 403 22.48 -8.58 6.55
CA ARG A 403 22.21 -9.62 5.56
C ARG A 403 20.98 -9.22 4.76
N LEU A 404 21.01 -9.51 3.47
CA LEU A 404 19.81 -9.46 2.63
C LEU A 404 19.08 -10.80 2.74
N HIS A 405 17.76 -10.73 2.82
CA HIS A 405 16.91 -11.92 2.74
C HIS A 405 16.88 -12.46 1.31
N TRP A 406 16.50 -13.73 1.16
CA TRP A 406 16.44 -14.38 -0.16
C TRP A 406 15.57 -13.58 -1.15
N HIS A 407 14.37 -13.16 -0.74
CA HIS A 407 13.45 -12.42 -1.61
C HIS A 407 14.01 -11.06 -2.04
N GLN A 408 14.84 -10.43 -1.20
CA GLN A 408 15.53 -9.19 -1.55
C GLN A 408 16.61 -9.42 -2.60
N GLN A 409 17.39 -10.51 -2.48
CA GLN A 409 18.39 -10.88 -3.50
C GLN A 409 17.74 -11.31 -4.81
N ALA A 410 16.67 -12.09 -4.73
CA ALA A 410 15.86 -12.50 -5.87
C ALA A 410 15.26 -11.27 -6.58
N GLY A 411 14.69 -10.33 -5.84
CA GLY A 411 14.14 -9.09 -6.40
C GLY A 411 15.19 -8.23 -7.10
N ILE A 412 16.40 -8.10 -6.54
CA ILE A 412 17.52 -7.40 -7.23
C ILE A 412 17.86 -8.11 -8.55
N HIS A 413 17.95 -9.44 -8.52
CA HIS A 413 18.25 -10.23 -9.71
C HIS A 413 17.20 -10.04 -10.80
N SER A 414 15.91 -10.15 -10.44
CA SER A 414 14.80 -9.91 -11.37
C SER A 414 14.80 -8.49 -11.94
N ILE A 415 15.00 -7.46 -11.10
CA ILE A 415 15.10 -6.07 -11.57
C ILE A 415 16.19 -5.92 -12.63
N LEU A 416 17.40 -6.43 -12.35
CA LEU A 416 18.53 -6.29 -13.26
C LEU A 416 18.30 -7.11 -14.55
N ARG A 417 17.74 -8.32 -14.46
CA ARG A 417 17.38 -9.14 -15.62
C ARG A 417 16.39 -8.43 -16.53
N ASN A 418 15.41 -7.72 -15.97
CA ASN A 418 14.39 -7.01 -16.73
C ASN A 418 14.88 -5.67 -17.31
N VAL A 419 15.81 -5.00 -16.62
CA VAL A 419 16.35 -3.70 -17.03
C VAL A 419 17.45 -3.81 -18.08
N PHE A 420 18.25 -4.87 -18.05
CA PHE A 420 19.35 -5.07 -19.00
C PHE A 420 18.91 -5.94 -20.19
N SER A 421 19.08 -5.44 -21.40
CA SER A 421 18.84 -6.17 -22.66
C SER A 421 20.16 -6.54 -23.34
N SER A 422 20.18 -7.60 -24.14
CA SER A 422 21.39 -8.03 -24.86
C SER A 422 21.79 -7.03 -25.95
N THR A 423 20.79 -6.37 -26.53
CA THR A 423 20.91 -5.30 -27.52
C THR A 423 20.34 -3.98 -26.98
N PRO A 424 21.05 -2.84 -27.12
CA PRO A 424 20.51 -1.54 -26.72
C PRO A 424 19.23 -1.24 -27.50
N ASN A 425 18.12 -1.09 -26.79
CA ASN A 425 16.85 -0.71 -27.39
C ASN A 425 16.19 0.40 -26.55
N LYS A 426 15.94 1.55 -27.19
CA LYS A 426 15.29 2.69 -26.54
C LYS A 426 13.80 2.46 -26.26
N SER A 427 13.17 1.50 -26.92
CA SER A 427 11.77 1.13 -26.68
C SER A 427 11.60 0.00 -25.67
N SER A 428 12.68 -0.60 -25.18
CA SER A 428 12.61 -1.61 -24.12
C SER A 428 12.15 -0.99 -22.81
N CYS A 429 11.19 -1.66 -22.15
CA CYS A 429 10.74 -1.27 -20.82
C CYS A 429 11.90 -1.43 -19.83
N THR A 430 12.29 -0.34 -19.17
CA THR A 430 13.24 -0.36 -18.05
C THR A 430 12.55 -0.03 -16.71
N GLY A 431 11.22 -0.09 -16.71
CA GLY A 431 10.38 0.13 -15.53
C GLY A 431 10.02 -1.17 -14.84
N VAL A 432 10.17 -1.17 -13.51
CA VAL A 432 9.80 -2.29 -12.65
C VAL A 432 8.91 -1.79 -11.51
N LEU A 433 7.82 -2.53 -11.27
CA LEU A 433 6.96 -2.34 -10.10
C LEU A 433 7.33 -3.40 -9.05
N VAL A 434 7.74 -2.97 -7.86
CA VAL A 434 7.90 -3.85 -6.70
C VAL A 434 6.65 -3.72 -5.84
N ALA A 435 5.81 -4.76 -5.89
CA ALA A 435 4.50 -4.81 -5.24
C ALA A 435 4.47 -5.75 -4.01
N ASP A 436 5.63 -6.01 -3.41
CA ASP A 436 5.76 -6.84 -2.21
C ASP A 436 4.93 -6.30 -1.04
N ASP A 437 4.47 -7.18 -0.15
CA ASP A 437 3.71 -6.82 1.05
C ASP A 437 4.47 -5.83 1.97
N VAL A 438 3.73 -5.15 2.84
CA VAL A 438 4.25 -4.17 3.78
C VAL A 438 5.21 -4.86 4.77
N GLY A 439 6.34 -4.22 5.04
CA GLY A 439 7.33 -4.73 6.00
C GLY A 439 8.34 -5.75 5.45
N LEU A 440 8.24 -6.17 4.18
CA LEU A 440 9.22 -7.10 3.57
C LEU A 440 10.58 -6.47 3.21
N GLY A 441 10.77 -5.18 3.48
CA GLY A 441 12.04 -4.48 3.28
C GLY A 441 12.29 -4.08 1.83
N LYS A 442 11.26 -3.55 1.14
CA LYS A 442 11.37 -2.94 -0.20
C LYS A 442 12.48 -1.89 -0.28
N THR A 443 12.65 -1.08 0.78
CA THR A 443 13.75 -0.10 0.85
C THR A 443 15.12 -0.77 0.76
N ALA A 444 15.35 -1.86 1.48
CA ALA A 444 16.61 -2.57 1.46
C ALA A 444 16.91 -3.13 0.05
N LEU A 445 15.89 -3.68 -0.62
CA LEU A 445 15.97 -4.15 -1.99
C LEU A 445 16.36 -3.03 -2.96
N CYS A 446 15.77 -1.84 -2.84
CA CYS A 446 16.12 -0.70 -3.69
C CYS A 446 17.52 -0.15 -3.44
N LEU A 447 17.91 0.02 -2.17
CA LEU A 447 19.26 0.44 -1.81
C LEU A 447 20.30 -0.55 -2.32
N ALA A 448 20.00 -1.85 -2.22
CA ALA A 448 20.88 -2.90 -2.71
C ALA A 448 20.96 -2.92 -4.24
N THR A 449 19.84 -2.70 -4.94
CA THR A 449 19.82 -2.52 -6.41
C THR A 449 20.71 -1.34 -6.81
N ILE A 450 20.63 -0.23 -6.06
CA ILE A 450 21.46 0.95 -6.29
C ILE A 450 22.95 0.63 -6.11
N ALA A 451 23.31 0.04 -4.98
CA ALA A 451 24.70 -0.34 -4.71
C ALA A 451 25.24 -1.36 -5.73
N THR A 452 24.38 -2.26 -6.22
CA THR A 452 24.75 -3.24 -7.25
C THR A 452 25.07 -2.56 -8.58
N LEU A 453 24.22 -1.64 -9.03
CA LEU A 453 24.48 -0.84 -10.22
C LEU A 453 25.79 0.00 -10.08
N ASN A 454 26.09 0.52 -8.89
CA ASN A 454 27.34 1.25 -8.62
C ASN A 454 28.56 0.33 -8.71
N GLN A 455 28.43 -0.86 -8.14
CA GLN A 455 29.45 -1.90 -8.22
C GLN A 455 29.75 -2.25 -9.69
N TYR A 456 28.73 -2.32 -10.56
CA TYR A 456 28.93 -2.64 -11.97
C TYR A 456 29.68 -1.55 -12.70
N ILE A 457 29.35 -0.28 -12.45
CA ILE A 457 30.10 0.86 -13.00
C ILE A 457 31.56 0.81 -12.55
N LEU A 458 31.80 0.55 -11.26
CA LEU A 458 33.15 0.45 -10.71
C LEU A 458 33.95 -0.69 -11.37
N LEU A 459 33.33 -1.85 -11.58
CA LEU A 459 33.96 -2.99 -12.27
C LEU A 459 34.30 -2.63 -13.72
N GLN A 460 33.40 -1.94 -14.43
CA GLN A 460 33.66 -1.45 -15.80
C GLN A 460 34.82 -0.46 -15.85
N GLU A 461 34.84 0.54 -14.96
CA GLU A 461 35.92 1.53 -14.88
C GLU A 461 37.28 0.88 -14.61
N ARG A 462 37.29 -0.20 -13.81
CA ARG A 462 38.50 -0.98 -13.50
C ARG A 462 38.83 -2.04 -14.56
N LYS A 463 37.99 -2.21 -15.58
CA LYS A 463 38.08 -3.28 -16.60
C LYS A 463 38.12 -4.68 -15.98
N GLU A 464 37.41 -4.87 -14.87
CA GLU A 464 37.22 -6.17 -14.23
C GLU A 464 36.04 -6.92 -14.88
N ALA A 465 36.02 -8.25 -14.71
CA ALA A 465 34.94 -9.07 -15.25
C ALA A 465 33.60 -8.75 -14.58
N LEU A 466 32.57 -8.51 -15.40
CA LEU A 466 31.22 -8.30 -14.90
C LEU A 466 30.57 -9.61 -14.40
N PRO A 467 29.64 -9.52 -13.43
CA PRO A 467 28.93 -10.68 -12.90
C PRO A 467 28.12 -11.40 -13.98
N SER A 468 27.79 -12.68 -13.74
CA SER A 468 27.17 -13.54 -14.75
C SER A 468 25.84 -13.02 -15.26
N ILE A 469 25.07 -12.34 -14.42
CA ILE A 469 23.82 -11.69 -14.81
C ILE A 469 24.00 -10.70 -15.97
N LEU A 470 25.17 -10.07 -16.09
CA LEU A 470 25.50 -9.13 -17.17
C LEU A 470 26.33 -9.74 -18.31
N ARG A 471 26.86 -10.96 -18.18
CA ARG A 471 27.78 -11.53 -19.21
C ARG A 471 27.11 -11.79 -20.54
N LYS A 472 25.78 -11.94 -20.57
CA LYS A 472 24.98 -12.08 -21.80
C LYS A 472 24.70 -10.74 -22.50
N HIS A 473 25.09 -9.61 -21.89
CA HIS A 473 24.74 -8.27 -22.32
C HIS A 473 26.00 -7.51 -22.76
N GLN A 474 26.16 -7.23 -24.06
CA GLN A 474 27.30 -6.44 -24.54
C GLN A 474 27.12 -4.98 -24.10
N THR A 475 28.10 -4.48 -23.34
CA THR A 475 27.96 -3.27 -22.54
C THR A 475 28.38 -2.03 -23.32
N SER A 476 27.43 -1.13 -23.54
CA SER A 476 27.69 0.30 -23.71
C SER A 476 26.60 1.06 -22.97
N CYS A 477 26.73 1.18 -21.66
CA CYS A 477 25.83 2.00 -20.85
C CYS A 477 26.68 2.88 -19.93
N ILE A 478 26.74 4.17 -20.27
CA ILE A 478 27.33 5.21 -19.43
C ILE A 478 26.20 5.65 -18.49
N LEU A 479 26.41 5.51 -17.19
CA LEU A 479 25.39 5.61 -16.16
C LEU A 479 25.69 6.82 -15.24
N TYR A 480 24.76 7.78 -15.12
CA TYR A 480 24.93 9.02 -14.34
C TYR A 480 23.84 9.21 -13.28
N SER A 481 24.19 9.59 -12.05
CA SER A 481 23.37 10.17 -10.93
C SER A 481 22.04 9.50 -10.53
N ARG A 482 21.70 9.47 -9.23
CA ARG A 482 20.54 8.71 -8.73
C ARG A 482 19.57 9.54 -7.91
N PHE A 483 18.31 9.17 -7.99
CA PHE A 483 17.21 9.78 -7.25
C PHE A 483 16.46 8.74 -6.43
N LEU A 484 16.14 9.10 -5.19
CA LEU A 484 15.43 8.28 -4.23
C LEU A 484 14.40 9.12 -3.45
N THR A 485 13.30 8.51 -3.04
CA THR A 485 12.37 9.08 -2.05
C THR A 485 12.35 8.14 -0.83
N PHE A 486 13.39 8.19 0.02
CA PHE A 486 13.49 7.30 1.19
C PHE A 486 13.96 8.02 2.45
N ARG A 487 13.72 7.36 3.60
CA ARG A 487 14.19 7.81 4.92
C ARG A 487 15.73 7.82 4.99
N PHE A 488 16.28 9.00 5.24
CA PHE A 488 17.72 9.27 5.34
C PHE A 488 18.49 8.29 6.25
N GLN A 489 17.86 7.84 7.34
CA GLN A 489 18.48 6.97 8.33
C GLN A 489 18.70 5.54 7.84
N GLU A 490 17.82 5.01 6.97
CA GLU A 490 18.00 3.66 6.41
C GLU A 490 19.20 3.62 5.47
N ILE A 491 19.41 4.66 4.65
CA ILE A 491 20.56 4.75 3.75
C ILE A 491 21.87 4.69 4.54
N LYS A 492 21.95 5.40 5.67
CA LYS A 492 23.12 5.39 6.57
C LYS A 492 23.36 4.03 7.23
N VAL A 493 22.31 3.24 7.48
CA VAL A 493 22.45 1.88 8.01
C VAL A 493 23.08 0.96 6.97
N PHE A 494 22.66 1.07 5.71
CA PHE A 494 23.15 0.19 4.64
C PHE A 494 24.52 0.63 4.10
N PHE A 495 24.72 1.89 3.74
CA PHE A 495 25.94 2.33 3.06
C PHE A 495 27.11 2.60 4.02
N CYS A 496 28.31 2.22 3.60
CA CYS A 496 29.56 2.59 4.24
C CYS A 496 29.76 4.10 4.23
N LEU A 497 30.35 4.64 5.30
CA LEU A 497 30.74 6.04 5.36
C LEU A 497 31.67 6.39 4.18
N ASN A 498 31.44 7.53 3.54
CA ASN A 498 32.16 8.01 2.35
C ASN A 498 32.03 7.13 1.09
N SER A 499 31.18 6.10 1.09
CA SER A 499 30.91 5.31 -0.12
C SER A 499 29.96 6.02 -1.08
N VAL A 500 29.09 6.87 -0.54
CA VAL A 500 28.12 7.71 -1.26
C VAL A 500 27.98 9.06 -0.54
N ASP A 501 27.58 10.09 -1.29
CA ASP A 501 27.12 11.36 -0.72
C ASP A 501 25.60 11.48 -0.93
N ILE A 502 24.89 11.92 0.11
CA ILE A 502 23.43 12.03 0.13
C ILE A 502 23.05 13.51 0.20
N PHE A 503 22.21 13.95 -0.72
CA PHE A 503 21.75 15.34 -0.83
C PHE A 503 20.23 15.40 -0.70
N VAL A 504 19.73 16.24 0.18
CA VAL A 504 18.29 16.49 0.30
C VAL A 504 17.92 17.64 -0.63
N TYR A 505 17.06 17.35 -1.59
CA TYR A 505 16.46 18.29 -2.51
C TYR A 505 15.07 18.64 -2.00
N ASP A 506 14.91 19.83 -1.43
CA ASP A 506 13.61 20.35 -1.04
C ASP A 506 13.27 21.56 -1.91
N CYS A 507 12.13 21.50 -2.59
CA CYS A 507 11.66 22.58 -3.45
C CYS A 507 10.49 23.30 -2.80
N PRO A 508 10.74 24.42 -2.09
CA PRO A 508 9.68 25.31 -1.67
C PRO A 508 9.00 25.94 -2.89
N LYS A 509 7.84 26.59 -2.69
CA LYS A 509 7.10 27.28 -3.77
C LYS A 509 7.94 28.35 -4.50
N THR A 510 9.01 28.83 -3.89
CA THR A 510 9.96 29.80 -4.46
C THR A 510 11.01 29.18 -5.40
N GLY A 511 11.04 27.85 -5.55
CA GLY A 511 12.07 27.12 -6.32
C GLY A 511 13.30 26.75 -5.49
N ASN A 512 14.19 25.94 -6.08
CA ASN A 512 15.45 25.48 -5.45
C ASN A 512 16.64 25.48 -6.43
N ALA A 513 16.76 26.53 -7.24
CA ALA A 513 17.83 26.66 -8.23
C ALA A 513 19.23 26.66 -7.58
N ASP A 514 19.35 27.16 -6.35
CA ASP A 514 20.58 27.23 -5.58
C ASP A 514 21.23 25.86 -5.35
N PHE A 515 20.44 24.79 -5.33
CA PHE A 515 20.94 23.42 -5.20
C PHE A 515 21.85 23.01 -6.36
N TRP A 516 21.65 23.58 -7.55
CA TRP A 516 22.40 23.24 -8.76
C TRP A 516 23.53 24.23 -9.08
N LEU A 517 23.68 25.31 -8.29
CA LEU A 517 24.74 26.29 -8.52
C LEU A 517 26.13 25.68 -8.32
N PRO A 518 27.19 26.24 -8.93
CA PRO A 518 28.56 25.71 -8.81
C PRO A 518 29.09 25.66 -7.36
N ASP A 519 28.58 26.54 -6.49
CA ASP A 519 28.93 26.64 -5.07
C ASP A 519 28.04 25.77 -4.16
N SER A 520 27.08 25.04 -4.71
CA SER A 520 26.20 24.18 -3.93
C SER A 520 26.94 22.95 -3.37
N PRO A 521 26.48 22.36 -2.24
CA PRO A 521 27.05 21.12 -1.72
C PRO A 521 27.06 19.97 -2.74
N PHE A 522 26.04 19.91 -3.60
CA PHE A 522 25.94 18.89 -4.65
C PHE A 522 27.04 19.03 -5.72
N SER A 523 27.26 20.26 -6.18
CA SER A 523 28.29 20.59 -7.18
C SER A 523 29.71 20.47 -6.63
N GLN A 524 29.91 20.83 -5.36
CA GLN A 524 31.21 20.74 -4.69
C GLN A 524 31.62 19.32 -4.28
N SER A 525 30.68 18.37 -4.23
CA SER A 525 30.98 16.99 -3.87
C SER A 525 31.95 16.34 -4.85
N LYS A 526 33.02 15.77 -4.27
CA LYS A 526 34.09 15.05 -4.97
C LYS A 526 33.71 13.61 -5.34
N GLN A 527 32.55 13.12 -4.88
CA GLN A 527 32.09 11.79 -5.27
C GLN A 527 31.84 11.71 -6.77
N LYS A 528 32.07 10.52 -7.33
CA LYS A 528 31.66 10.23 -8.70
C LYS A 528 30.13 10.34 -8.83
N PRO A 529 29.59 10.72 -10.00
CA PRO A 529 28.14 10.88 -10.18
C PRO A 529 27.30 9.69 -9.73
N HIS A 530 27.76 8.45 -9.96
CA HIS A 530 27.03 7.24 -9.54
C HIS A 530 26.98 7.04 -8.01
N ASN A 531 27.89 7.68 -7.26
CA ASN A 531 27.92 7.68 -5.79
C ASN A 531 27.19 8.87 -5.18
N LYS A 532 26.49 9.70 -5.97
CA LYS A 532 25.63 10.78 -5.46
C LYS A 532 24.18 10.31 -5.43
N ILE A 533 23.54 10.47 -4.27
CA ILE A 533 22.13 10.14 -4.05
C ILE A 533 21.37 11.42 -3.75
N ILE A 534 20.33 11.72 -4.53
CA ILE A 534 19.42 12.83 -4.25
C ILE A 534 18.14 12.28 -3.61
N LEU A 535 17.74 12.88 -2.49
CA LEU A 535 16.49 12.60 -1.79
C LEU A 535 15.52 13.77 -1.91
N THR A 536 14.28 13.51 -2.31
CA THR A 536 13.22 14.53 -2.28
C THR A 536 11.90 13.94 -1.79
N THR A 537 10.87 14.79 -1.70
CA THR A 537 9.50 14.39 -1.37
C THR A 537 8.58 14.52 -2.59
N HIS A 538 7.45 13.82 -2.57
CA HIS A 538 6.43 13.96 -3.62
C HIS A 538 5.92 15.40 -3.76
N SER A 539 5.76 16.13 -2.65
CA SER A 539 5.27 17.50 -2.65
C SER A 539 6.31 18.48 -3.21
N SER A 540 7.59 18.35 -2.83
CA SER A 540 8.69 19.14 -3.41
C SER A 540 8.77 18.93 -4.94
N LEU A 541 8.67 17.67 -5.39
CA LEU A 541 8.68 17.34 -6.82
C LEU A 541 7.46 17.91 -7.56
N GLN A 542 6.27 17.83 -6.97
CA GLN A 542 5.04 18.40 -7.54
C GLN A 542 5.08 19.93 -7.61
N ASN A 543 5.62 20.59 -6.58
CA ASN A 543 5.78 22.05 -6.53
C ASN A 543 6.68 22.53 -7.66
N GLU A 544 7.83 21.89 -7.85
CA GLU A 544 8.75 22.24 -8.94
C GLU A 544 8.14 21.92 -10.30
N TYR A 545 7.45 20.78 -10.44
CA TYR A 545 6.77 20.45 -11.68
C TYR A 545 5.73 21.54 -12.04
N SER A 546 4.97 21.99 -11.05
CA SER A 546 3.93 23.00 -11.22
C SER A 546 4.50 24.39 -11.54
N SER A 547 5.76 24.68 -11.23
CA SER A 547 6.40 25.95 -11.64
C SER A 547 6.85 25.92 -13.11
N VAL A 548 7.24 24.75 -13.62
CA VAL A 548 7.82 24.59 -14.97
C VAL A 548 6.77 24.19 -16.02
N PHE A 549 5.86 23.29 -15.68
CA PHE A 549 4.94 22.64 -16.61
C PHE A 549 3.49 23.08 -16.40
N GLN A 550 2.68 22.93 -17.44
CA GLN A 550 1.23 23.09 -17.33
C GLN A 550 0.63 21.93 -16.53
N ALA A 551 -0.42 22.23 -15.76
CA ALA A 551 -1.03 21.25 -14.85
C ALA A 551 -1.78 20.11 -15.58
N LYS A 552 -2.23 20.34 -16.81
CA LYS A 552 -2.98 19.36 -17.62
C LYS A 552 -2.40 19.27 -19.03
N ALA A 553 -2.34 18.06 -19.55
CA ALA A 553 -2.06 17.84 -20.97
C ALA A 553 -3.24 18.33 -21.81
N ALA A 554 -2.98 18.74 -23.06
CA ALA A 554 -4.04 19.06 -24.01
C ALA A 554 -4.89 17.81 -24.29
N LYS A 555 -6.19 17.98 -24.57
CA LYS A 555 -7.12 16.85 -24.83
C LYS A 555 -6.66 15.93 -25.98
N SER A 556 -5.80 16.41 -26.87
CA SER A 556 -5.26 15.67 -28.01
C SER A 556 -3.99 14.87 -27.70
N LYS A 557 -3.40 15.03 -26.50
CA LYS A 557 -2.17 14.34 -26.12
C LYS A 557 -2.48 13.03 -25.41
N ALA A 558 -1.62 12.05 -25.62
CA ALA A 558 -1.74 10.78 -24.93
C ALA A 558 -1.43 10.93 -23.42
N PRO A 559 -2.01 10.10 -22.54
CA PRO A 559 -1.79 10.19 -21.09
C PRO A 559 -0.33 10.00 -20.63
N TRP A 560 0.50 9.36 -21.45
CA TRP A 560 1.94 9.17 -21.20
C TRP A 560 2.82 10.28 -21.80
N GLU A 561 2.22 11.32 -22.39
CA GLU A 561 2.94 12.50 -22.86
C GLU A 561 2.91 13.62 -21.83
N LEU A 562 4.06 14.27 -21.65
CA LEU A 562 4.15 15.40 -20.75
C LEU A 562 3.32 16.60 -21.29
N PRO A 563 2.60 17.30 -20.38
CA PRO A 563 2.05 18.63 -20.64
C PRO A 563 3.11 19.60 -21.19
N ALA A 564 2.65 20.61 -21.93
CA ALA A 564 3.54 21.66 -22.43
C ALA A 564 4.15 22.44 -21.25
N ARG A 565 5.33 23.03 -21.47
CA ARG A 565 5.92 23.95 -20.49
C ARG A 565 5.07 25.22 -20.36
N LYS A 566 5.11 25.84 -19.18
CA LYS A 566 4.53 27.16 -18.98
C LYS A 566 5.32 28.21 -19.76
N PRO A 567 4.68 29.27 -20.28
CA PRO A 567 5.40 30.42 -20.83
C PRO A 567 6.36 30.99 -19.78
N GLY A 568 7.66 31.04 -20.09
CA GLY A 568 8.71 31.47 -19.15
C GLY A 568 9.23 30.38 -18.19
N GLY A 569 8.66 29.17 -18.21
CA GLY A 569 9.16 28.04 -17.42
C GLY A 569 10.47 27.51 -18.02
N THR A 570 11.58 27.69 -17.30
CA THR A 570 12.88 27.10 -17.65
C THR A 570 13.08 25.76 -16.93
N LEU A 571 13.75 24.82 -17.60
CA LEU A 571 14.25 23.62 -16.91
C LEU A 571 15.58 23.88 -16.20
N ASP A 572 16.31 24.92 -16.61
CA ASP A 572 17.63 25.19 -16.07
C ASP A 572 17.53 25.46 -14.57
N GLY A 573 18.39 24.79 -13.80
CA GLY A 573 18.33 24.85 -12.33
C GLY A 573 17.15 24.09 -11.71
N THR A 574 16.53 23.15 -12.44
CA THR A 574 15.49 22.26 -11.88
C THR A 574 15.94 20.81 -11.93
N ILE A 575 15.28 19.95 -11.15
CA ILE A 575 15.56 18.52 -11.18
C ILE A 575 15.24 17.89 -12.55
N PHE A 576 14.31 18.47 -13.30
CA PHE A 576 13.88 17.98 -14.61
C PHE A 576 14.89 18.27 -15.73
N ALA A 577 15.85 19.17 -15.51
CA ALA A 577 17.00 19.35 -16.42
C ALA A 577 18.03 18.23 -16.30
N GLN A 578 18.05 17.49 -15.19
CA GLN A 578 19.07 16.49 -14.91
C GLN A 578 18.76 15.14 -15.60
N GLU A 579 19.78 14.29 -15.71
CA GLU A 579 19.66 12.91 -16.15
C GLU A 579 20.06 11.96 -15.02
N PHE A 580 19.34 10.85 -14.91
CA PHE A 580 19.45 9.89 -13.83
C PHE A 580 19.65 8.47 -14.34
N LEU A 581 20.47 7.71 -13.61
CA LEU A 581 20.72 6.31 -13.80
C LEU A 581 19.51 5.54 -13.32
N SER A 582 19.09 5.83 -12.09
CA SER A 582 17.95 5.17 -11.47
C SER A 582 17.13 6.18 -10.70
N VAL A 583 15.83 6.13 -10.92
CA VAL A 583 14.82 6.86 -10.14
C VAL A 583 13.95 5.82 -9.45
N THR A 584 13.88 5.89 -8.13
CA THR A 584 12.95 5.09 -7.33
C THR A 584 11.92 5.99 -6.68
N VAL A 585 10.65 5.63 -6.83
CA VAL A 585 9.51 6.30 -6.21
C VAL A 585 8.85 5.33 -5.24
N ASP A 586 8.90 5.69 -3.97
CA ASP A 586 8.20 4.99 -2.90
C ASP A 586 6.73 5.38 -2.89
N GLU A 587 5.84 4.50 -2.44
CA GLU A 587 4.38 4.70 -2.48
C GLU A 587 3.86 5.22 -3.83
N ILE A 588 4.32 4.61 -4.93
CA ILE A 588 3.98 5.02 -6.30
C ILE A 588 2.46 4.96 -6.57
N HIS A 589 1.71 4.21 -5.76
CA HIS A 589 0.25 4.14 -5.82
C HIS A 589 -0.44 5.49 -5.55
N GLU A 590 0.24 6.47 -4.94
CA GLU A 590 -0.22 7.86 -4.83
C GLU A 590 -0.32 8.57 -6.19
N MET A 591 0.35 8.04 -7.22
CA MET A 591 0.44 8.60 -8.58
C MET A 591 -0.54 7.95 -9.57
N ARG A 592 -1.52 7.19 -9.06
CA ARG A 592 -2.52 6.48 -9.87
C ARG A 592 -3.45 7.42 -10.65
N ASN A 593 -3.70 8.61 -10.11
CA ASN A 593 -4.52 9.63 -10.76
C ASN A 593 -3.65 10.49 -11.68
N VAL A 594 -4.03 10.63 -12.95
CA VAL A 594 -3.30 11.45 -13.94
C VAL A 594 -3.47 12.94 -13.63
N ASN A 595 -2.64 13.44 -12.72
CA ASN A 595 -2.60 14.81 -12.23
C ASN A 595 -1.15 15.35 -12.20
N ALA A 596 -0.93 16.52 -11.60
CA ALA A 596 0.41 17.11 -11.50
C ALA A 596 1.43 16.22 -10.78
N LYS A 597 1.00 15.42 -9.80
CA LYS A 597 1.82 14.47 -9.05
C LYS A 597 2.26 13.30 -9.96
N HIS A 598 1.33 12.75 -10.74
CA HIS A 598 1.64 11.75 -11.76
C HIS A 598 2.62 12.27 -12.81
N TYR A 599 2.34 13.46 -13.38
CA TYR A 599 3.19 14.02 -14.42
C TYR A 599 4.58 14.44 -13.91
N SER A 600 4.71 14.82 -12.63
CA SER A 600 6.01 15.13 -12.04
C SER A 600 6.90 13.89 -11.96
N VAL A 601 6.33 12.74 -11.57
CA VAL A 601 7.04 11.46 -11.59
C VAL A 601 7.33 11.00 -13.03
N LEU A 602 6.37 11.12 -13.94
CA LEU A 602 6.58 10.79 -15.35
C LEU A 602 7.71 11.61 -15.98
N ALA A 603 7.78 12.90 -15.66
CA ALA A 603 8.83 13.79 -16.14
C ALA A 603 10.20 13.34 -15.66
N LEU A 604 10.30 12.87 -14.41
CA LEU A 604 11.53 12.37 -13.84
C LEU A 604 11.93 11.00 -14.41
N PHE A 605 10.98 10.08 -14.56
CA PHE A 605 11.20 8.78 -15.20
C PHE A 605 11.63 8.91 -16.67
N ASN A 606 11.13 9.91 -17.39
CA ASN A 606 11.59 10.20 -18.75
C ASN A 606 13.04 10.71 -18.81
N ARG A 607 13.61 11.11 -17.67
CA ARG A 607 15.03 11.48 -17.52
C ARG A 607 15.83 10.38 -16.84
N SER A 608 15.29 9.17 -16.69
CA SER A 608 15.98 8.05 -16.06
C SER A 608 16.16 6.82 -16.94
N ASN A 609 17.30 6.13 -16.77
CA ASN A 609 17.55 4.86 -17.44
C ASN A 609 16.81 3.70 -16.78
N VAL A 610 16.73 3.70 -15.45
CA VAL A 610 16.05 2.68 -14.64
C VAL A 610 14.92 3.35 -13.85
N ARG A 611 13.73 2.75 -13.88
CA ARG A 611 12.53 3.28 -13.21
C ARG A 611 12.01 2.23 -12.25
N ILE A 612 11.91 2.57 -10.97
CA ILE A 612 11.45 1.63 -9.95
C ILE A 612 10.30 2.27 -9.19
N GLY A 613 9.12 1.67 -9.27
CA GLY A 613 7.97 2.04 -8.46
C GLY A 613 7.80 1.05 -7.31
N LEU A 614 7.54 1.53 -6.10
CA LEU A 614 7.33 0.70 -4.92
C LEU A 614 5.93 0.93 -4.37
N THR A 615 5.26 -0.15 -4.00
CA THR A 615 3.98 -0.08 -3.30
C THR A 615 3.72 -1.41 -2.59
N GLY A 616 2.99 -1.38 -1.47
CA GLY A 616 2.37 -2.60 -0.92
C GLY A 616 1.00 -2.90 -1.52
N THR A 617 0.42 -1.92 -2.22
CA THR A 617 -0.98 -1.90 -2.66
C THR A 617 -1.05 -1.33 -4.08
N PRO A 618 -0.74 -2.14 -5.12
CA PRO A 618 -0.76 -1.65 -6.51
C PRO A 618 -2.17 -1.34 -7.02
N LEU A 619 -3.20 -1.88 -6.38
CA LEU A 619 -4.62 -1.65 -6.65
C LEU A 619 -5.27 -1.03 -5.41
N LEU A 620 -5.89 0.15 -5.55
CA LEU A 620 -6.62 0.80 -4.45
C LEU A 620 -8.09 1.02 -4.74
N THR A 621 -8.43 1.49 -5.94
CA THR A 621 -9.79 1.97 -6.23
C THR A 621 -10.42 1.31 -7.45
N ALA A 622 -9.64 1.08 -8.51
CA ALA A 622 -10.13 0.45 -9.73
C ALA A 622 -8.97 -0.04 -10.60
N PRO A 623 -9.22 -0.93 -11.57
CA PRO A 623 -8.19 -1.40 -12.51
C PRO A 623 -7.46 -0.28 -13.26
N LYS A 624 -8.09 0.89 -13.46
CA LYS A 624 -7.45 2.09 -14.03
C LYS A 624 -6.16 2.49 -13.32
N ASP A 625 -6.03 2.15 -12.04
CA ASP A 625 -4.85 2.44 -11.23
C ASP A 625 -3.63 1.71 -11.82
N LEU A 626 -3.80 0.47 -12.27
CA LEU A 626 -2.75 -0.30 -12.96
C LEU A 626 -2.41 0.29 -14.33
N THR A 627 -3.40 0.80 -15.07
CA THR A 627 -3.16 1.45 -16.36
C THR A 627 -2.26 2.68 -16.20
N SER A 628 -2.54 3.52 -15.21
CA SER A 628 -1.70 4.68 -14.88
C SER A 628 -0.30 4.29 -14.43
N LEU A 629 -0.16 3.27 -13.57
CA LEU A 629 1.14 2.78 -13.12
C LEU A 629 1.96 2.16 -14.28
N GLY A 630 1.31 1.38 -15.14
CA GLY A 630 1.92 0.80 -16.34
C GLY A 630 2.47 1.87 -17.28
N ARG A 631 1.75 3.00 -17.45
CA ARG A 631 2.22 4.17 -18.21
C ARG A 631 3.44 4.83 -17.60
N LEU A 632 3.44 5.06 -16.28
CA LEU A 632 4.59 5.62 -15.57
C LEU A 632 5.85 4.76 -15.77
N LEU A 633 5.70 3.45 -15.63
CA LEU A 633 6.79 2.50 -15.82
C LEU A 633 7.13 2.25 -17.29
N SER A 634 6.38 2.85 -18.23
CA SER A 634 6.54 2.68 -19.68
C SER A 634 6.50 1.23 -20.14
N VAL A 635 5.56 0.48 -19.57
CA VAL A 635 5.23 -0.86 -20.03
C VAL A 635 4.55 -0.74 -21.41
N PRO A 636 5.10 -1.33 -22.50
CA PRO A 636 4.72 -1.02 -23.87
C PRO A 636 3.21 -1.12 -24.16
N GLY A 637 2.53 -2.14 -23.65
CA GLY A 637 1.09 -2.32 -23.89
C GLY A 637 0.23 -1.17 -23.32
N PHE A 638 0.70 -0.49 -22.28
CA PHE A 638 0.00 0.65 -21.67
C PHE A 638 0.27 1.99 -22.37
N LEU A 639 1.20 2.01 -23.33
CA LEU A 639 1.56 3.18 -24.15
C LEU A 639 0.86 3.16 -25.51
N THR A 640 -0.35 2.60 -25.57
CA THR A 640 -1.13 2.42 -26.81
C THR A 640 -2.48 3.12 -26.71
N GLU A 641 -3.00 3.57 -27.86
CA GLU A 641 -4.37 4.11 -27.90
C GLU A 641 -5.41 3.06 -27.51
N GLU A 642 -5.14 1.78 -27.80
CA GLU A 642 -5.97 0.64 -27.41
C GLU A 642 -6.12 0.58 -25.89
N SER A 643 -5.02 0.67 -25.13
CA SER A 643 -5.08 0.73 -23.66
C SER A 643 -5.89 1.92 -23.12
N VAL A 644 -5.89 3.07 -23.83
CA VAL A 644 -6.73 4.22 -23.45
C VAL A 644 -8.21 3.98 -23.74
N LYS A 645 -8.53 3.29 -24.85
CA LYS A 645 -9.90 2.91 -25.19
C LYS A 645 -10.43 1.88 -24.19
N GLU A 646 -9.64 0.85 -23.90
CA GLU A 646 -9.97 -0.16 -22.89
C GLU A 646 -10.23 0.49 -21.53
N GLU A 647 -9.37 1.41 -21.06
CA GLU A 647 -9.59 2.13 -19.80
C GLU A 647 -10.94 2.88 -19.78
N LYS A 648 -11.33 3.50 -20.89
CA LYS A 648 -12.62 4.21 -21.01
C LYS A 648 -13.80 3.24 -21.03
N GLU A 649 -13.66 2.12 -21.74
CA GLU A 649 -14.67 1.05 -21.80
C GLU A 649 -14.84 0.36 -20.44
N TYR A 650 -13.76 0.22 -19.66
CA TYR A 650 -13.79 -0.26 -18.27
C TYR A 650 -14.63 0.60 -17.32
N THR A 651 -14.84 1.88 -17.66
CA THR A 651 -15.74 2.77 -16.89
C THR A 651 -17.21 2.37 -17.10
N VAL A 652 -17.50 1.50 -18.07
CA VAL A 652 -18.82 1.03 -18.48
C VAL A 652 -18.87 -0.50 -18.41
N GLY A 653 -18.77 -1.07 -17.21
CA GLY A 653 -19.17 -2.46 -16.93
C GLY A 653 -18.25 -3.60 -17.43
N GLN A 654 -17.79 -4.42 -16.47
CA GLN A 654 -17.19 -5.77 -16.59
C GLN A 654 -15.67 -5.98 -16.87
N LYS A 655 -15.12 -6.92 -16.07
CA LYS A 655 -13.96 -7.84 -16.25
C LYS A 655 -12.51 -7.36 -16.00
N ILE A 656 -12.10 -7.40 -14.73
CA ILE A 656 -10.72 -7.30 -14.19
C ILE A 656 -9.72 -8.28 -14.85
N VAL A 657 -10.19 -9.39 -15.42
CA VAL A 657 -9.36 -10.49 -15.96
C VAL A 657 -8.57 -10.10 -17.23
N HIS A 658 -9.01 -9.12 -18.02
CA HIS A 658 -8.31 -8.75 -19.27
C HIS A 658 -7.03 -7.94 -19.02
N MET A 659 -7.00 -7.09 -17.99
CA MET A 659 -5.87 -6.22 -17.71
C MET A 659 -4.64 -6.97 -17.18
N PHE A 660 -4.84 -8.04 -16.41
CA PHE A 660 -3.74 -8.96 -16.04
C PHE A 660 -3.27 -9.81 -17.22
N ARG A 661 -4.15 -10.10 -18.19
CA ARG A 661 -3.78 -10.72 -19.47
C ARG A 661 -2.87 -9.82 -20.30
N ILE A 662 -2.97 -8.49 -20.17
CA ILE A 662 -2.04 -7.53 -20.79
C ILE A 662 -0.67 -7.58 -20.11
N PHE A 663 -0.60 -7.68 -18.77
CA PHE A 663 0.67 -7.93 -18.08
C PHE A 663 1.33 -9.25 -18.50
N GLY A 664 0.57 -10.35 -18.67
CA GLY A 664 1.09 -11.64 -19.14
C GLY A 664 1.39 -11.75 -20.65
N LYS A 665 0.63 -11.07 -21.52
CA LYS A 665 0.85 -11.13 -22.99
C LYS A 665 2.05 -10.32 -23.47
N ILE A 666 2.49 -9.30 -22.73
CA ILE A 666 3.61 -8.44 -23.14
C ILE A 666 4.95 -9.21 -23.11
N ALA A 667 5.05 -10.32 -22.38
CA ALA A 667 6.22 -11.22 -22.43
C ALA A 667 6.32 -12.03 -23.75
N ASN A 668 5.22 -12.25 -24.46
CA ASN A 668 5.22 -13.06 -25.69
C ASN A 668 5.38 -12.24 -26.98
N LEU A 669 5.20 -10.91 -26.95
CA LEU A 669 5.37 -10.06 -28.13
C LEU A 669 6.81 -9.55 -28.33
N SER A 670 7.73 -9.81 -27.40
CA SER A 670 9.17 -9.49 -27.56
C SER A 670 10.01 -10.64 -28.11
N ASN A 671 9.40 -11.81 -28.38
CA ASN A 671 10.08 -13.00 -28.93
C ASN A 671 9.64 -13.36 -30.36
N THR A 672 8.90 -12.49 -31.04
CA THR A 672 8.60 -12.62 -32.47
C THR A 672 8.78 -11.28 -33.18
N GLU A 673 10.05 -10.93 -33.43
CA GLU A 673 10.61 -10.56 -34.75
C GLU A 673 12.13 -10.39 -34.65
#